data_AF-A0A978UFV9-F1
#
_entry.id   AF-A0A978UFV9-F1
#
_cell.length_a   1.000
_cell.length_b   1.000
_cell.length_c   1.000
_cell.angle_alpha   90.00
_cell.angle_beta   90.00
_cell.angle_gamma   90.00
#
_symmetry.space_group_name_H-M   'P 1'
#
loop_
_entity.id
_entity.type
_entity.pdbx_description
1 polymer ?
#
loop_
_entity_poly.entity_id
_entity_poly.type
_entity_poly.pdbx_seq_one_letter_code
_entity_poly.pdbx_strand_id
1 'polypeptide(L)'
;MWNKPRPESSTTDKEFASKIPNDEKQRFSVKNPAHFTTMATTSILPVDLNAFILGMELDIASLAEGVGDYNTSKKYFEASRVREEAMRSVFWNADMGQWLDYRLMNSACKEVEKWQAQNQNQEAFASNFVPLWIKSFYSVKLRDDLFMVGVGKIRGTMAKDTAIRWIRTNYVAYKKTGTVHEKYNVEKIGDFGGGGEYEPQTGFGWSNGVVLTFLEDFATDSTEASSPSNSDPGPVKPTTPLVTFLERVQQLAFYTFGESNFDPKLYVDLSLKFNLEDAEKAFDKLPRSGNGKVSVKDLRGYIGKYFEAAGDDVVYAEPEDFVPEPEGFLPKVKNQEVRAWALEVHSLWKNLSRRVSSETQKHPELHTLLPLPKQVIIPGSRFREGIASNEPPLLSAMVYEIYKRTGDLEFAKKCLPALIKEHQFWNSEIHKVTIQDAQACTHTLSRYYAMWNEPRPESSTLDEKFASKIPDVEKKHFFREVASTAESGWDFSTRWMRNTTDFTTLATTSILPADLNAFILGMELNIASLAKAIGDYNISKHFLKASQAREKAIRSVFWNAEKGQWLDYWLANGTWKEAEKWEARNQNPKVFASNFIPLWIKSFYSDTILVDKVRRSLQSSGLLRSVGIATSLTKSGQQWDFPNGWAPLQHMIVEGLARSGSKQARSLAMDIAVGWIRTNHVAYKKTSAMHEKYNVEKCGDFGGGGEYIPQTGFGWSNGVVLTFLEEFGWPEDLNIDC
;
A
#
# COMPACT_ATOMS: atom_id res chain seq x y z
N MET A 1 -22.31 21.76 40.24
CA MET A 1 -21.95 21.29 41.61
C MET A 1 -20.45 21.01 41.55
N TRP A 2 -19.52 21.80 42.07
CA TRP A 2 -19.48 22.73 43.22
C TRP A 2 -18.83 24.07 42.76
N ASN A 3 -19.51 25.22 42.72
CA ASN A 3 -19.79 26.23 43.77
C ASN A 3 -18.56 26.97 44.38
N LYS A 4 -18.51 28.30 44.10
CA LYS A 4 -17.77 29.45 44.70
C LYS A 4 -17.75 29.49 46.27
N PRO A 5 -17.14 30.51 46.97
CA PRO A 5 -15.80 31.18 46.92
C PRO A 5 -15.16 31.55 48.32
N ARG A 6 -13.96 32.21 48.29
CA ARG A 6 -13.27 33.15 49.27
C ARG A 6 -12.13 32.61 50.19
N PRO A 7 -11.19 33.43 50.74
CA PRO A 7 -10.81 34.85 50.52
C PRO A 7 -9.28 35.13 50.38
N GLU A 8 -8.90 36.42 50.38
CA GLU A 8 -7.60 37.08 50.22
C GLU A 8 -6.49 36.74 51.24
N SER A 9 -5.23 36.86 50.76
CA SER A 9 -3.97 37.31 51.40
C SER A 9 -3.60 36.91 52.83
N SER A 10 -2.37 36.37 52.99
CA SER A 10 -1.29 37.04 53.75
C SER A 10 0.04 36.27 53.66
N THR A 11 1.04 36.92 53.05
CA THR A 11 2.46 37.01 53.48
C THR A 11 3.02 35.93 54.43
N THR A 12 4.02 35.17 53.96
CA THR A 12 5.32 34.96 54.64
C THR A 12 6.27 34.12 53.76
N ASP A 13 6.92 34.74 52.77
CA ASP A 13 8.16 34.21 52.16
C ASP A 13 9.21 35.32 51.95
N LYS A 14 8.99 36.50 52.55
CA LYS A 14 9.89 37.67 52.46
C LYS A 14 11.04 37.68 53.48
N GLU A 15 11.17 36.67 54.34
CA GLU A 15 12.16 36.72 55.44
C GLU A 15 13.48 35.98 55.20
N PHE A 16 13.66 35.25 54.10
CA PHE A 16 14.89 34.45 53.91
C PHE A 16 15.94 35.06 52.97
N ALA A 17 15.58 36.09 52.18
CA ALA A 17 16.45 36.58 51.12
C ALA A 17 17.47 37.67 51.55
N SER A 18 17.49 38.11 52.82
CA SER A 18 18.27 39.28 53.25
C SER A 18 19.63 38.97 53.91
N LYS A 19 20.28 37.83 53.63
CA LYS A 19 21.49 37.41 54.37
C LYS A 19 22.69 36.86 53.58
N ILE A 20 22.87 37.15 52.29
CA ILE A 20 24.08 36.69 51.56
C ILE A 20 24.83 37.88 50.89
N PRO A 21 26.12 38.10 51.19
CA PRO A 21 26.96 39.18 50.65
C PRO A 21 27.24 39.09 49.14
N ASN A 22 27.86 40.15 48.61
CA ASN A 22 27.74 40.67 47.25
C ASN A 22 29.00 40.43 46.38
N ASP A 23 29.78 39.41 46.70
CA ASP A 23 31.15 39.31 46.25
C ASP A 23 31.53 37.87 45.90
N GLU A 24 31.02 37.40 44.76
CA GLU A 24 31.73 36.48 43.86
C GLU A 24 31.02 36.40 42.50
N LYS A 25 31.57 37.11 41.51
CA LYS A 25 31.31 36.85 40.10
C LYS A 25 31.93 35.52 39.73
N GLN A 26 31.17 34.52 39.29
CA GLN A 26 31.58 33.60 38.22
C GLN A 26 30.47 32.67 37.72
N ARG A 27 30.61 32.35 36.43
CA ARG A 27 30.02 31.28 35.61
C ARG A 27 29.36 30.11 36.36
N PHE A 28 28.17 29.72 35.91
CA PHE A 28 27.58 28.38 36.12
C PHE A 28 27.06 27.91 34.75
N SER A 29 27.44 26.79 34.11
CA SER A 29 27.95 25.47 34.54
C SER A 29 27.10 24.85 35.65
N VAL A 30 26.18 23.98 35.25
CA VAL A 30 25.30 23.16 36.09
C VAL A 30 26.07 22.51 37.25
N LYS A 31 25.66 22.80 38.50
CA LYS A 31 25.73 21.93 39.72
C LYS A 31 25.35 22.73 41.00
N ASN A 32 24.05 22.83 41.33
CA ASN A 32 23.48 22.81 42.70
C ASN A 32 21.94 23.05 42.65
N PRO A 33 21.15 22.54 43.62
CA PRO A 33 19.69 22.56 43.56
C PRO A 33 19.17 23.99 43.65
N ALA A 34 18.33 24.39 42.68
CA ALA A 34 17.76 25.73 42.62
C ALA A 34 16.81 25.94 43.81
N HIS A 35 17.10 26.95 44.64
CA HIS A 35 16.14 27.49 45.60
C HIS A 35 15.03 28.23 44.83
N PHE A 36 13.78 27.75 44.97
CA PHE A 36 12.58 28.29 44.30
C PHE A 36 12.30 29.78 44.58
N THR A 37 12.89 30.37 45.62
CA THR A 37 12.63 31.75 46.06
C THR A 37 13.25 32.84 45.17
N THR A 38 14.05 32.49 44.15
CA THR A 38 14.68 33.46 43.23
C THR A 38 14.16 33.39 41.78
N MET A 39 13.10 32.60 41.51
CA MET A 39 12.53 32.49 40.15
C MET A 39 11.73 33.73 39.76
N ALA A 40 12.29 34.58 38.90
CA ALA A 40 11.61 35.74 38.32
C ALA A 40 10.93 35.37 36.99
N THR A 41 9.90 34.52 37.03
CA THR A 41 9.19 34.04 35.83
C THR A 41 8.47 35.17 35.07
N THR A 42 8.07 36.24 35.75
CA THR A 42 7.36 37.39 35.16
C THR A 42 8.26 38.34 34.38
N SER A 43 9.58 38.23 34.53
CA SER A 43 10.56 39.12 33.89
C SER A 43 11.40 38.39 32.84
N ILE A 44 10.93 37.23 32.38
CA ILE A 44 11.57 36.41 31.35
C ILE A 44 10.59 36.29 30.19
N LEU A 45 11.06 36.63 28.99
CA LEU A 45 10.40 36.31 27.73
C LEU A 45 11.01 34.99 27.26
N PRO A 46 10.28 33.87 27.39
CA PRO A 46 10.87 32.58 27.10
C PRO A 46 10.77 32.31 25.59
N VAL A 47 11.88 31.83 25.03
CA VAL A 47 11.98 31.64 23.57
C VAL A 47 11.05 30.52 23.10
N ASP A 48 10.79 29.55 23.97
CA ASP A 48 9.95 28.40 23.68
C ASP A 48 8.49 28.79 23.42
N LEU A 49 7.91 29.61 24.28
CA LEU A 49 6.56 30.16 24.12
C LEU A 49 6.42 30.96 22.83
N ASN A 50 7.41 31.79 22.50
CA ASN A 50 7.38 32.59 21.28
C ASN A 50 7.48 31.73 20.02
N ALA A 51 8.25 30.63 20.07
CA ALA A 51 8.28 29.64 19.00
C ALA A 51 6.93 28.92 18.84
N PHE A 52 6.26 28.57 19.94
CA PHE A 52 4.91 27.99 19.90
C PHE A 52 3.90 28.93 19.28
N ILE A 53 3.89 30.20 19.68
CA ILE A 53 2.95 31.19 19.13
C ILE A 53 3.22 31.44 17.63
N LEU A 54 4.49 31.47 17.22
CA LEU A 54 4.86 31.55 15.80
C LEU A 54 4.29 30.37 15.00
N GLY A 55 4.38 29.15 15.53
CA GLY A 55 3.75 27.97 14.95
C GLY A 55 2.23 28.11 14.86
N MET A 56 1.57 28.57 15.92
CA MET A 56 0.12 28.81 15.92
C MET A 56 -0.31 29.85 14.89
N GLU A 57 0.44 30.94 14.73
CA GLU A 57 0.14 31.99 13.74
C GLU A 57 0.22 31.42 12.32
N LEU A 58 1.23 30.60 12.00
CA LEU A 58 1.36 29.93 10.70
C LEU A 58 0.24 28.92 10.44
N ASP A 59 -0.19 28.19 11.48
CA ASP A 59 -1.29 27.23 11.38
C ASP A 59 -2.63 27.91 11.15
N ILE A 60 -2.91 28.99 11.89
CA ILE A 60 -4.14 29.77 11.69
C ILE A 60 -4.12 30.37 10.28
N ALA A 61 -2.97 30.85 9.82
CA ALA A 61 -2.84 31.39 8.47
C ALA A 61 -3.14 30.35 7.39
N SER A 62 -2.59 29.14 7.54
CA SER A 62 -2.76 28.00 6.63
C SER A 62 -4.19 27.43 6.68
N LEU A 63 -4.77 27.34 7.88
CA LEU A 63 -6.14 26.87 8.07
C LEU A 63 -7.14 27.86 7.48
N ALA A 64 -6.96 29.16 7.73
CA ALA A 64 -7.79 30.21 7.16
C ALA A 64 -7.73 30.21 5.63
N GLU A 65 -6.55 30.00 5.04
CA GLU A 65 -6.40 29.82 3.59
C GLU A 65 -7.13 28.58 3.09
N GLY A 66 -7.00 27.46 3.83
CA GLY A 66 -7.67 26.19 3.53
C GLY A 66 -9.20 26.26 3.53
N VAL A 67 -9.79 27.14 4.35
CA VAL A 67 -11.25 27.37 4.40
C VAL A 67 -11.71 28.57 3.56
N GLY A 68 -10.80 29.24 2.83
CA GLY A 68 -11.11 30.36 1.93
C GLY A 68 -11.22 31.74 2.60
N ASP A 69 -10.83 31.88 3.87
CA ASP A 69 -10.73 33.17 4.57
C ASP A 69 -9.34 33.80 4.34
N TYR A 70 -9.17 34.39 3.16
CA TYR A 70 -7.90 34.98 2.73
C TYR A 70 -7.50 36.22 3.55
N ASN A 71 -8.46 36.93 4.16
CA ASN A 71 -8.16 38.10 4.98
C ASN A 71 -7.53 37.69 6.31
N THR A 72 -8.10 36.69 6.98
CA THR A 72 -7.51 36.11 8.19
C THR A 72 -6.18 35.44 7.87
N SER A 73 -6.09 34.70 6.77
CA SER A 73 -4.83 34.08 6.33
C SER A 73 -3.71 35.12 6.18
N LYS A 74 -3.95 36.18 5.41
CA LYS A 74 -2.96 37.25 5.20
C LYS A 74 -2.54 37.94 6.50
N LYS A 75 -3.51 38.19 7.41
CA LYS A 75 -3.24 38.80 8.72
C LYS A 75 -2.27 37.94 9.55
N TYR A 76 -2.51 36.63 9.62
CA TYR A 76 -1.71 35.74 10.46
C TYR A 76 -0.37 35.36 9.82
N PHE A 77 -0.28 35.30 8.48
CA PHE A 77 1.02 35.21 7.81
C PHE A 77 1.89 36.44 8.11
N GLU A 78 1.33 37.64 8.08
CA GLU A 78 2.11 38.83 8.42
C GLU A 78 2.51 38.86 9.91
N ALA A 79 1.61 38.46 10.82
CA ALA A 79 1.94 38.34 12.24
C ALA A 79 3.10 37.36 12.50
N SER A 80 3.08 36.19 11.84
CA SER A 80 4.17 35.21 11.94
C SER A 80 5.51 35.76 11.44
N ARG A 81 5.50 36.56 10.35
CA ARG A 81 6.71 37.17 9.80
C ARG A 81 7.32 38.16 10.78
N VAL A 82 6.49 39.05 11.34
CA VAL A 82 6.94 40.02 12.36
C VAL A 82 7.49 39.31 13.59
N ARG A 83 6.85 38.23 14.04
CA ARG A 83 7.31 37.45 15.19
C ARG A 83 8.62 36.73 14.91
N GLU A 84 8.80 36.11 13.74
CA GLU A 84 10.07 35.50 13.34
C GLU A 84 11.21 36.52 13.38
N GLU A 85 11.00 37.71 12.79
CA GLU A 85 12.00 38.78 12.79
C GLU A 85 12.35 39.24 14.21
N ALA A 86 11.34 39.46 15.07
CA ALA A 86 11.54 39.84 16.46
C ALA A 86 12.25 38.74 17.27
N MET A 87 11.90 37.47 17.04
CA MET A 87 12.57 36.36 17.69
C MET A 87 14.05 36.37 17.32
N ARG A 88 14.39 36.44 16.02
CA ARG A 88 15.79 36.47 15.55
C ARG A 88 16.58 37.64 16.13
N SER A 89 15.96 38.79 16.35
CA SER A 89 16.68 39.94 16.91
C SER A 89 16.87 39.86 18.42
N VAL A 90 15.92 39.26 19.15
CA VAL A 90 15.88 39.29 20.63
C VAL A 90 16.46 38.03 21.26
N PHE A 91 16.15 36.86 20.70
CA PHE A 91 16.45 35.58 21.33
C PHE A 91 17.66 34.86 20.71
N TRP A 92 18.05 35.17 19.48
CA TRP A 92 19.21 34.53 18.85
C TRP A 92 20.53 35.14 19.33
N ASN A 93 21.40 34.30 19.90
CA ASN A 93 22.77 34.68 20.21
C ASN A 93 23.72 34.07 19.17
N ALA A 94 24.21 34.92 18.26
CA ALA A 94 25.08 34.49 17.16
C ALA A 94 26.43 33.93 17.63
N ASP A 95 26.99 34.45 18.74
CA ASP A 95 28.29 34.00 19.26
C ASP A 95 28.20 32.59 19.87
N MET A 96 27.04 32.25 20.43
CA MET A 96 26.79 30.94 21.04
C MET A 96 26.10 29.97 20.08
N GLY A 97 25.65 30.44 18.91
CA GLY A 97 24.88 29.64 17.96
C GLY A 97 23.60 29.04 18.59
N GLN A 98 22.96 29.75 19.52
CA GLN A 98 21.79 29.24 20.22
C GLN A 98 20.78 30.34 20.56
N TRP A 99 19.56 29.89 20.78
CA TRP A 99 18.44 30.71 21.21
C TRP A 99 18.40 30.77 22.73
N LEU A 100 18.22 31.96 23.28
CA LEU A 100 18.22 32.23 24.72
C LEU A 100 16.96 32.98 25.13
N ASP A 101 16.42 32.62 26.29
CA ASP A 101 15.38 33.40 26.94
C ASP A 101 15.88 34.83 27.20
N TYR A 102 15.01 35.82 26.98
CA TYR A 102 15.36 37.21 27.20
C TYR A 102 14.84 37.69 28.56
N ARG A 103 15.74 38.17 29.42
CA ARG A 103 15.37 38.76 30.70
C ARG A 103 15.09 40.25 30.56
N LEU A 104 13.88 40.68 30.88
CA LEU A 104 13.49 42.09 30.94
C LEU A 104 14.25 42.79 32.08
N MET A 105 14.97 43.86 31.76
CA MET A 105 15.59 44.73 32.78
C MET A 105 14.55 45.73 33.33
N ASN A 106 14.66 46.10 34.61
CA ASN A 106 13.66 46.82 35.42
C ASN A 106 12.99 48.07 34.80
N SER A 107 13.58 48.73 33.80
CA SER A 107 12.96 49.85 33.10
C SER A 107 11.87 49.43 32.11
N ALA A 108 12.00 48.25 31.49
CA ALA A 108 11.06 47.73 30.49
C ALA A 108 9.78 47.16 31.11
N CYS A 109 9.85 46.55 32.30
CA CYS A 109 8.67 46.05 33.00
C CYS A 109 7.66 47.17 33.33
N LYS A 110 8.13 48.38 33.66
CA LYS A 110 7.25 49.54 33.93
C LYS A 110 6.51 50.06 32.70
N GLU A 111 7.06 49.86 31.50
CA GLU A 111 6.40 50.23 30.24
C GLU A 111 5.35 49.18 29.84
N VAL A 112 5.65 47.89 30.02
CA VAL A 112 4.71 46.78 29.79
C VAL A 112 3.53 46.85 30.76
N GLU A 113 3.77 47.14 32.04
CA GLU A 113 2.72 47.36 33.04
C GLU A 113 1.83 48.58 32.70
N LYS A 114 2.42 49.68 32.19
CA LYS A 114 1.66 50.85 31.70
C LYS A 114 0.81 50.53 30.48
N TRP A 115 1.33 49.75 29.54
CA TRP A 115 0.61 49.33 28.34
C TRP A 115 -0.56 48.38 28.67
N GLN A 116 -0.36 47.43 29.59
CA GLN A 116 -1.42 46.55 30.07
C GLN A 116 -2.53 47.31 30.81
N ALA A 117 -2.17 48.31 31.64
CA ALA A 117 -3.15 49.16 32.32
C ALA A 117 -3.97 50.05 31.36
N GLN A 118 -3.41 50.41 30.19
CA GLN A 118 -4.12 51.22 29.18
C GLN A 118 -5.04 50.41 28.27
N ASN A 119 -4.82 49.10 28.13
CA ASN A 119 -5.54 48.24 27.17
C ASN A 119 -6.48 47.20 27.82
N GLN A 120 -6.83 47.37 29.10
CA GLN A 120 -7.64 46.43 29.90
C GLN A 120 -9.08 46.14 29.40
N ASN A 121 -9.57 46.81 28.34
CA ASN A 121 -10.95 46.66 27.84
C ASN A 121 -11.08 46.00 26.46
N GLN A 122 -10.02 45.43 25.87
CA GLN A 122 -10.13 44.77 24.55
C GLN A 122 -9.93 43.26 24.50
N GLU A 123 -9.69 42.57 25.62
CA GLU A 123 -9.58 41.10 25.61
C GLU A 123 -10.53 40.45 26.63
N ALA A 124 -11.83 40.50 26.31
CA ALA A 124 -12.80 39.55 26.83
C ALA A 124 -13.17 38.54 25.73
N PHE A 125 -12.19 37.81 25.18
CA PHE A 125 -12.45 36.68 24.27
C PHE A 125 -11.31 35.65 24.28
N ALA A 126 -10.86 35.20 25.46
CA ALA A 126 -9.87 34.12 25.53
C ALA A 126 -9.89 33.28 26.83
N SER A 127 -11.03 33.16 27.52
CA SER A 127 -11.09 32.40 28.80
C SER A 127 -12.18 31.34 28.89
N ASN A 128 -12.65 30.79 27.76
CA ASN A 128 -13.56 29.65 27.75
C ASN A 128 -13.19 28.60 26.68
N PHE A 129 -11.95 28.10 26.63
CA PHE A 129 -11.67 26.83 25.93
C PHE A 129 -10.46 26.10 26.53
N VAL A 130 -10.74 25.02 27.26
CA VAL A 130 -9.88 23.85 27.46
C VAL A 130 -10.82 22.64 27.49
N PRO A 131 -10.57 21.49 26.83
CA PRO A 131 -9.72 21.21 25.67
C PRO A 131 -10.51 20.46 24.56
N LEU A 132 -10.43 20.89 23.30
CA LEU A 132 -10.83 20.06 22.15
C LEU A 132 -9.59 19.72 21.34
N TRP A 133 -8.98 18.60 21.72
CA TRP A 133 -8.25 17.66 20.87
C TRP A 133 -7.26 18.26 19.85
N ILE A 134 -6.02 18.29 20.33
CA ILE A 134 -4.76 18.12 19.61
C ILE A 134 -4.91 17.37 18.26
N LYS A 135 -4.86 18.12 17.17
CA LYS A 135 -4.39 17.69 15.84
C LYS A 135 -3.59 18.86 15.30
N SER A 136 -2.30 18.62 15.09
CA SER A 136 -1.24 19.51 14.59
C SER A 136 -0.20 19.80 15.67
N PHE A 137 0.91 19.10 15.55
CA PHE A 137 2.12 19.34 16.32
C PHE A 137 3.19 19.92 15.36
N TYR A 138 4.08 20.75 15.86
CA TYR A 138 4.71 21.84 15.10
C TYR A 138 6.11 21.57 14.52
N SER A 139 6.47 22.24 13.43
CA SER A 139 7.86 22.66 13.18
C SER A 139 7.86 24.11 12.66
N VAL A 140 8.63 25.00 13.27
CA VAL A 140 8.95 26.32 12.68
C VAL A 140 10.38 26.25 12.16
N LYS A 141 10.56 26.27 10.83
CA LYS A 141 11.88 26.26 10.22
C LYS A 141 12.44 27.68 10.17
N LEU A 142 13.03 28.12 11.28
CA LEU A 142 13.95 29.25 11.24
C LEU A 142 15.25 28.74 10.60
N ARG A 143 15.60 29.25 9.40
CA ARG A 143 16.86 28.89 8.71
C ARG A 143 18.02 28.80 9.70
N ASP A 144 18.66 27.63 9.59
CA ASP A 144 19.88 27.12 10.23
C ASP A 144 19.96 27.37 11.75
N ASP A 145 19.72 26.29 12.50
CA ASP A 145 20.03 26.07 13.93
C ASP A 145 18.98 26.45 14.99
N LEU A 146 17.82 25.78 15.00
CA LEU A 146 17.01 25.61 16.23
C LEU A 146 16.52 24.16 16.41
N PHE A 147 16.71 23.62 17.61
CA PHE A 147 16.01 22.45 18.14
C PHE A 147 15.03 22.88 19.20
N MET A 148 13.75 22.62 18.95
CA MET A 148 12.71 22.58 19.98
C MET A 148 11.69 21.52 19.58
N VAL A 149 11.34 20.64 20.51
CA VAL A 149 10.43 19.51 20.29
C VAL A 149 8.98 20.01 20.26
N GLY A 150 8.59 20.57 19.11
CA GLY A 150 7.27 20.41 18.53
C GLY A 150 7.40 19.40 17.39
N VAL A 151 6.34 18.66 17.11
CA VAL A 151 6.43 17.46 16.28
C VAL A 151 6.06 17.72 14.82
N GLY A 152 7.04 18.04 13.97
CA GLY A 152 6.91 18.15 12.50
C GLY A 152 8.25 18.01 11.77
N LYS A 153 8.21 17.63 10.47
CA LYS A 153 9.34 17.18 9.63
C LYS A 153 10.68 17.86 9.90
N ILE A 154 11.53 17.15 10.61
CA ILE A 154 12.87 17.57 11.02
C ILE A 154 13.89 17.13 9.95
N ARG A 155 14.78 18.02 9.50
CA ARG A 155 15.85 17.69 8.52
C ARG A 155 17.21 18.14 9.04
N GLY A 156 18.14 17.18 9.18
CA GLY A 156 19.55 17.39 9.57
C GLY A 156 20.14 16.17 10.28
N THR A 157 21.44 15.93 10.14
CA THR A 157 22.16 14.76 10.73
C THR A 157 22.07 14.72 12.26
N MET A 158 22.29 15.86 12.92
CA MET A 158 22.17 16.00 14.38
C MET A 158 20.75 15.68 14.89
N ALA A 159 19.74 15.96 14.06
CA ALA A 159 18.33 15.83 14.44
C ALA A 159 17.82 14.41 14.34
N LYS A 160 18.27 13.72 13.28
CA LYS A 160 18.14 12.28 13.14
C LYS A 160 18.85 11.54 14.28
N ASP A 161 20.07 11.92 14.64
CA ASP A 161 20.79 11.28 15.76
C ASP A 161 20.06 11.45 17.08
N THR A 162 19.52 12.63 17.34
CA THR A 162 18.76 12.94 18.55
C THR A 162 17.45 12.14 18.59
N ALA A 163 16.74 12.06 17.46
CA ALA A 163 15.51 11.29 17.33
C ALA A 163 15.74 9.78 17.51
N ILE A 164 16.78 9.22 16.90
CA ILE A 164 17.16 7.81 17.05
C ILE A 164 17.49 7.49 18.51
N ARG A 165 18.25 8.35 19.20
CA ARG A 165 18.56 8.17 20.63
C ARG A 165 17.29 8.19 21.46
N TRP A 166 16.36 9.12 21.19
CA TRP A 166 15.08 9.20 21.89
C TRP A 166 14.21 7.96 21.68
N ILE A 167 14.05 7.50 20.43
CA ILE A 167 13.31 6.27 20.09
C ILE A 167 13.93 5.07 20.81
N ARG A 168 15.26 4.92 20.76
CA ARG A 168 15.97 3.81 21.37
C ARG A 168 15.77 3.78 22.89
N THR A 169 15.89 4.93 23.55
CA THR A 169 15.67 5.04 25.00
C THR A 169 14.24 4.66 25.39
N ASN A 170 13.23 5.18 24.67
CA ASN A 170 11.82 4.85 24.92
C ASN A 170 11.54 3.35 24.68
N TYR A 171 12.04 2.79 23.57
CA TYR A 171 11.81 1.39 23.22
C TYR A 171 12.46 0.42 24.22
N VAL A 172 13.70 0.68 24.64
CA VAL A 172 14.40 -0.14 25.63
C VAL A 172 13.68 -0.08 26.98
N ALA A 173 13.23 1.10 27.40
CA ALA A 173 12.47 1.27 28.63
C ALA A 173 11.12 0.53 28.58
N TYR A 174 10.41 0.64 27.46
CA TYR A 174 9.15 -0.08 27.22
C TYR A 174 9.35 -1.60 27.24
N LYS A 175 10.40 -2.12 26.58
CA LYS A 175 10.74 -3.55 26.61
C LYS A 175 10.99 -4.07 28.02
N LYS A 176 11.59 -3.23 28.88
CA LYS A 176 11.91 -3.59 30.27
C LYS A 176 10.69 -3.56 31.18
N THR A 177 9.77 -2.61 30.96
CA THR A 177 8.73 -2.27 31.96
C THR A 177 7.30 -2.40 31.47
N GLY A 178 7.09 -2.64 30.17
CA GLY A 178 5.77 -2.70 29.56
C GLY A 178 5.05 -1.36 29.47
N THR A 179 5.69 -0.24 29.83
CA THR A 179 5.06 1.08 29.91
C THR A 179 5.95 2.19 29.34
N VAL A 180 5.32 3.24 28.82
CA VAL A 180 5.98 4.49 28.39
C VAL A 180 5.81 5.53 29.49
N HIS A 181 6.87 6.29 29.77
CA HIS A 181 6.95 7.23 30.88
C HIS A 181 7.01 8.68 30.40
N GLU A 182 6.68 9.63 31.28
CA GLU A 182 6.69 11.07 30.97
C GLU A 182 8.09 11.63 30.67
N LYS A 183 9.15 11.06 31.26
CA LYS A 183 10.53 11.58 31.17
C LYS A 183 11.57 10.46 31.23
N TYR A 184 12.67 10.66 30.52
CA TYR A 184 13.74 9.67 30.35
C TYR A 184 15.11 10.24 30.67
N ASN A 185 16.02 9.36 31.08
CA ASN A 185 17.41 9.72 31.29
C ASN A 185 18.13 9.78 29.92
N VAL A 186 18.68 10.94 29.58
CA VAL A 186 19.36 11.16 28.30
C VAL A 186 20.81 10.66 28.28
N GLU A 187 21.39 10.35 29.44
CA GLU A 187 22.73 9.77 29.58
C GLU A 187 22.68 8.23 29.61
N LYS A 188 21.58 7.64 30.10
CA LYS A 188 21.40 6.19 30.23
C LYS A 188 20.17 5.71 29.46
N ILE A 189 20.45 5.04 28.34
CA ILE A 189 19.42 4.46 27.48
C ILE A 189 18.57 3.46 28.27
N GLY A 190 17.24 3.66 28.24
CA GLY A 190 16.28 2.77 28.88
C GLY A 190 15.94 3.13 30.33
N ASP A 191 16.62 4.11 30.94
CA ASP A 191 16.34 4.57 32.29
C ASP A 191 15.34 5.75 32.29
N PHE A 192 14.56 5.85 33.36
CA PHE A 192 13.63 6.95 33.56
C PHE A 192 14.34 8.20 34.08
N GLY A 193 13.83 9.36 33.68
CA GLY A 193 14.29 10.63 34.24
C GLY A 193 13.74 10.79 35.66
N GLY A 194 14.55 11.30 36.58
CA GLY A 194 14.15 11.64 37.95
C GLY A 194 13.95 13.15 38.15
N GLY A 195 13.46 13.54 39.33
CA GLY A 195 13.28 14.94 39.73
C GLY A 195 11.89 15.51 39.40
N GLY A 196 11.49 16.51 40.19
CA GLY A 196 10.14 17.10 40.19
C GLY A 196 9.40 16.86 41.50
N GLU A 197 8.17 17.36 41.60
CA GLU A 197 7.32 17.26 42.80
C GLU A 197 6.76 15.84 43.03
N TYR A 198 6.78 14.99 42.00
CA TYR A 198 6.22 13.64 42.03
C TYR A 198 7.05 12.64 41.23
N GLU A 199 6.85 11.36 41.56
CA GLU A 199 7.47 10.23 40.87
C GLU A 199 7.07 10.18 39.39
N PRO A 200 7.94 9.72 38.48
CA PRO A 200 7.65 9.67 37.05
C PRO A 200 6.36 8.91 36.72
N GLN A 201 5.45 9.55 35.99
CA GLN A 201 4.17 8.96 35.62
C GLN A 201 4.26 8.09 34.36
N THR A 202 3.44 7.04 34.30
CA THR A 202 3.29 6.17 33.13
C THR A 202 2.11 6.60 32.26
N GLY A 203 2.13 6.25 30.97
CA GLY A 203 1.01 6.50 30.05
C GLY A 203 0.91 7.94 29.54
N PHE A 204 2.00 8.71 29.59
CA PHE A 204 2.00 10.12 29.19
C PHE A 204 1.93 10.27 27.66
N GLY A 205 0.84 10.89 27.17
CA GLY A 205 0.53 10.96 25.74
C GLY A 205 1.56 11.69 24.87
N TRP A 206 2.33 12.62 25.43
CA TRP A 206 3.39 13.34 24.72
C TRP A 206 4.54 12.42 24.30
N SER A 207 5.02 11.55 25.20
CA SER A 207 6.09 10.60 24.89
C SER A 207 5.68 9.65 23.76
N ASN A 208 4.43 9.18 23.78
CA ASN A 208 3.87 8.35 22.72
C ASN A 208 3.82 9.10 21.37
N GLY A 209 3.31 10.33 21.35
CA GLY A 209 3.21 11.13 20.14
C GLY A 209 4.58 11.46 19.52
N VAL A 210 5.56 11.81 20.35
CA VAL A 210 6.93 12.12 19.91
C VAL A 210 7.61 10.88 19.33
N VAL A 211 7.50 9.72 19.98
CA VAL A 211 8.10 8.46 19.48
C VAL A 211 7.51 8.06 18.14
N LEU A 212 6.17 8.10 18.01
CA LEU A 212 5.50 7.75 16.76
C LEU A 212 5.90 8.67 15.61
N THR A 213 6.03 9.96 15.88
CA THR A 213 6.39 10.88 14.81
C THR A 213 7.88 10.85 14.49
N PHE A 214 8.76 10.62 15.45
CA PHE A 214 10.17 10.40 15.14
C PHE A 214 10.37 9.11 14.33
N LEU A 215 9.57 8.08 14.59
CA LEU A 215 9.56 6.88 13.74
C LEU A 215 9.05 7.21 12.33
N GLU A 216 8.02 8.03 12.21
CA GLU A 216 7.51 8.48 10.90
C GLU A 216 8.54 9.34 10.13
N ASP A 217 9.21 10.27 10.81
CA ASP A 217 10.10 11.26 10.19
C ASP A 217 11.52 10.73 9.95
N PHE A 218 12.00 9.73 10.70
CA PHE A 218 13.42 9.31 10.69
C PHE A 218 13.70 7.81 10.58
N ALA A 219 12.70 6.92 10.61
CA ALA A 219 12.95 5.48 10.60
C ALA A 219 13.47 4.92 9.27
N THR A 220 13.63 5.74 8.22
CA THR A 220 14.03 5.25 6.88
C THR A 220 15.54 5.22 6.63
N ASP A 221 16.39 5.63 7.57
CA ASP A 221 17.67 6.19 7.13
C ASP A 221 18.91 5.75 7.96
N SER A 222 18.81 4.72 8.82
CA SER A 222 19.99 4.16 9.52
C SER A 222 20.71 3.08 8.72
N THR A 223 21.53 3.48 7.74
CA THR A 223 22.64 2.66 7.24
C THR A 223 23.87 3.52 6.96
N GLU A 224 24.85 3.47 7.84
CA GLU A 224 26.26 3.76 7.55
C GLU A 224 27.10 2.67 8.20
N ALA A 225 28.23 2.20 7.67
CA ALA A 225 28.69 1.98 6.31
C ALA A 225 29.93 1.10 6.47
N SER A 226 29.97 -0.06 5.83
CA SER A 226 31.21 -0.68 5.37
C SER A 226 30.91 -1.43 4.08
N SER A 227 31.38 -0.87 2.97
CA SER A 227 31.32 -1.47 1.63
C SER A 227 32.32 -2.62 1.51
N PRO A 228 32.21 -3.57 0.55
CA PRO A 228 31.26 -3.62 -0.57
C PRO A 228 30.52 -4.98 -0.73
N SER A 229 29.25 -4.93 -1.13
CA SER A 229 28.69 -5.75 -2.24
C SER A 229 27.22 -5.38 -2.43
N ASN A 230 26.83 -5.16 -3.69
CA ASN A 230 25.47 -4.87 -4.09
C ASN A 230 24.52 -6.01 -3.69
N SER A 231 23.68 -5.78 -2.69
CA SER A 231 22.33 -6.34 -2.59
C SER A 231 21.56 -5.55 -1.53
N ASP A 232 20.72 -4.61 -1.96
CA ASP A 232 19.74 -3.96 -1.07
C ASP A 232 18.61 -4.99 -0.81
N PRO A 233 18.49 -5.62 0.37
CA PRO A 233 17.51 -6.68 0.58
C PRO A 233 16.11 -6.13 0.84
N GLY A 234 15.94 -4.81 1.06
CA GLY A 234 14.70 -4.25 1.59
C GLY A 234 14.25 -4.89 2.92
N PRO A 235 13.22 -4.37 3.60
CA PRO A 235 12.61 -5.07 4.73
C PRO A 235 11.85 -6.32 4.27
N VAL A 236 12.52 -7.47 4.24
CA VAL A 236 11.91 -8.78 3.99
C VAL A 236 10.89 -9.09 5.08
N LYS A 237 9.69 -9.56 4.72
CA LYS A 237 8.74 -10.09 5.70
C LYS A 237 9.19 -11.49 6.15
N PRO A 238 9.39 -11.75 7.47
CA PRO A 238 9.67 -13.09 7.95
C PRO A 238 8.48 -14.04 7.72
N THR A 239 8.75 -15.31 7.36
CA THR A 239 7.75 -16.38 7.40
C THR A 239 7.22 -16.59 8.81
N THR A 240 5.96 -17.02 8.95
CA THR A 240 5.48 -17.52 10.23
C THR A 240 6.12 -18.88 10.54
N PRO A 241 6.29 -19.26 11.82
CA PRO A 241 6.83 -20.58 12.18
C PRO A 241 6.09 -21.75 11.52
N LEU A 242 4.76 -21.63 11.37
CA LEU A 242 3.95 -22.63 10.67
C LEU A 242 4.33 -22.76 9.20
N VAL A 243 4.45 -21.65 8.47
CA VAL A 243 4.81 -21.68 7.04
C VAL A 243 6.18 -22.34 6.85
N THR A 244 7.18 -21.94 7.65
CA THR A 244 8.51 -22.57 7.62
C THR A 244 8.43 -24.08 7.87
N PHE A 245 7.57 -24.51 8.78
CA PHE A 245 7.37 -25.94 9.05
C PHE A 245 6.71 -26.66 7.87
N LEU A 246 5.67 -26.08 7.28
CA LEU A 246 5.00 -26.65 6.11
C LEU A 246 5.92 -26.75 4.89
N GLU A 247 6.88 -25.82 4.72
CA GLU A 247 7.92 -25.92 3.70
C GLU A 247 8.85 -27.13 3.94
N ARG A 248 9.18 -27.46 5.19
CA ARG A 248 9.92 -28.69 5.53
C ARG A 248 9.13 -29.95 5.18
N VAL A 249 7.82 -29.95 5.45
CA VAL A 249 6.91 -31.05 5.09
C VAL A 249 6.81 -31.18 3.56
N GLN A 250 6.62 -30.07 2.86
CA GLN A 250 6.60 -29.95 1.40
C GLN A 250 7.87 -30.55 0.80
N GLN A 251 9.05 -30.13 1.28
CA GLN A 251 10.34 -30.60 0.76
C GLN A 251 10.53 -32.10 1.00
N LEU A 252 10.17 -32.61 2.17
CA LEU A 252 10.22 -34.06 2.44
C LEU A 252 9.27 -34.84 1.54
N ALA A 253 8.07 -34.31 1.29
CA ALA A 253 7.09 -34.90 0.38
C ALA A 253 7.59 -34.94 -1.07
N PHE A 254 8.23 -33.87 -1.54
CA PHE A 254 8.87 -33.84 -2.86
C PHE A 254 9.89 -34.98 -3.02
N TYR A 255 10.81 -35.15 -2.05
CA TYR A 255 11.82 -36.21 -2.09
C TYR A 255 11.24 -37.63 -1.94
N THR A 256 10.10 -37.77 -1.28
CA THR A 256 9.50 -39.07 -0.94
C THR A 256 8.53 -39.56 -2.02
N PHE A 257 7.69 -38.68 -2.55
CA PHE A 257 6.66 -39.04 -3.53
C PHE A 257 7.10 -38.83 -4.99
N GLY A 258 8.10 -37.99 -5.23
CA GLY A 258 8.59 -37.67 -6.57
C GLY A 258 7.76 -36.60 -7.29
N GLU A 259 8.25 -36.14 -8.44
CA GLU A 259 7.77 -34.94 -9.15
C GLU A 259 6.42 -35.15 -9.86
N SER A 260 6.08 -36.37 -10.28
CA SER A 260 4.98 -36.62 -11.22
C SER A 260 3.56 -36.37 -10.70
N ASN A 261 3.37 -36.15 -9.40
CA ASN A 261 2.07 -35.84 -8.76
C ASN A 261 2.23 -34.90 -7.57
N PHE A 262 3.18 -33.98 -7.64
CA PHE A 262 3.50 -33.07 -6.55
C PHE A 262 3.06 -31.65 -6.87
N ASP A 263 2.17 -31.09 -6.04
CA ASP A 263 1.85 -29.66 -6.03
C ASP A 263 2.38 -29.07 -4.71
N PRO A 264 3.38 -28.17 -4.74
CA PRO A 264 3.93 -27.57 -3.53
C PRO A 264 2.87 -26.82 -2.70
N LYS A 265 1.89 -26.19 -3.36
CA LYS A 265 0.83 -25.43 -2.67
C LYS A 265 -0.04 -26.32 -1.80
N LEU A 266 -0.30 -27.56 -2.21
CA LEU A 266 -1.11 -28.50 -1.43
C LEU A 266 -0.55 -28.73 -0.03
N TYR A 267 0.78 -28.65 0.14
CA TYR A 267 1.42 -28.85 1.44
C TYR A 267 1.44 -27.57 2.28
N VAL A 268 1.50 -26.40 1.65
CA VAL A 268 1.42 -25.09 2.34
C VAL A 268 0.00 -24.77 2.77
N ASP A 269 -0.99 -25.36 2.11
CA ASP A 269 -2.41 -25.25 2.47
C ASP A 269 -2.85 -26.28 3.54
N LEU A 270 -1.95 -27.13 4.04
CA LEU A 270 -2.30 -28.05 5.13
C LEU A 270 -2.49 -27.27 6.43
N SER A 271 -3.56 -27.58 7.15
CA SER A 271 -3.78 -27.08 8.50
C SER A 271 -3.47 -28.14 9.55
N LEU A 272 -3.03 -27.69 10.72
CA LEU A 272 -2.65 -28.58 11.80
C LEU A 272 -3.88 -29.07 12.60
N LYS A 273 -3.86 -30.35 12.97
CA LYS A 273 -4.83 -30.95 13.93
C LYS A 273 -4.52 -30.64 15.39
N PHE A 274 -3.26 -30.30 15.67
CA PHE A 274 -2.70 -30.10 17.00
C PHE A 274 -1.77 -28.89 16.98
N ASN A 275 -1.23 -28.48 18.13
CA ASN A 275 -0.25 -27.40 18.17
C ASN A 275 1.00 -27.74 17.31
N LEU A 276 1.66 -26.68 16.83
CA LEU A 276 2.84 -26.77 15.96
C LEU A 276 3.97 -27.59 16.59
N GLU A 277 4.24 -27.40 17.88
CA GLU A 277 5.36 -28.05 18.58
C GLU A 277 5.23 -29.58 18.58
N ASP A 278 4.03 -30.10 18.78
CA ASP A 278 3.77 -31.55 18.76
C ASP A 278 3.91 -32.15 17.36
N ALA A 279 3.47 -31.41 16.33
CA ALA A 279 3.66 -31.81 14.94
C ALA A 279 5.16 -31.84 14.58
N GLU A 280 5.91 -30.79 14.95
CA GLU A 280 7.36 -30.72 14.73
C GLU A 280 8.11 -31.86 15.42
N LYS A 281 7.84 -32.10 16.70
CA LYS A 281 8.45 -33.22 17.46
C LYS A 281 8.17 -34.58 16.82
N ALA A 282 6.99 -34.75 16.24
CA ALA A 282 6.62 -35.99 15.56
C ALA A 282 7.29 -36.12 14.18
N PHE A 283 7.40 -35.01 13.43
CA PHE A 283 8.12 -34.94 12.16
C PHE A 283 9.59 -35.31 12.32
N ASP A 284 10.25 -34.78 13.35
CA ASP A 284 11.67 -35.04 13.62
C ASP A 284 11.94 -36.50 14.03
N LYS A 285 10.92 -37.19 14.54
CA LYS A 285 10.97 -38.62 14.92
C LYS A 285 10.62 -39.58 13.78
N LEU A 286 10.32 -39.10 12.58
CA LEU A 286 10.00 -40.00 11.46
C LEU A 286 11.16 -40.96 11.15
N PRO A 287 10.90 -42.25 10.93
CA PRO A 287 11.95 -43.21 10.57
C PRO A 287 12.65 -42.80 9.27
N ARG A 288 13.96 -42.62 9.33
CA ARG A 288 14.80 -42.25 8.18
C ARG A 288 15.79 -43.37 7.87
N SER A 289 15.91 -43.75 6.59
CA SER A 289 17.00 -44.61 6.14
C SER A 289 18.35 -43.89 6.20
N GLY A 290 19.46 -44.62 6.07
CA GLY A 290 20.82 -44.05 6.20
C GLY A 290 21.17 -42.91 5.21
N ASN A 291 20.33 -42.68 4.20
CA ASN A 291 20.40 -41.56 3.24
C ASN A 291 19.38 -40.44 3.54
N GLY A 292 18.77 -40.43 4.72
CA GLY A 292 17.82 -39.41 5.18
C GLY A 292 16.39 -39.53 4.64
N LYS A 293 16.10 -40.51 3.76
CA LYS A 293 14.76 -40.71 3.16
C LYS A 293 13.77 -41.29 4.16
N VAL A 294 12.52 -40.82 4.08
CA VAL A 294 11.38 -41.37 4.82
C VAL A 294 10.56 -42.24 3.87
N SER A 295 9.96 -43.32 4.37
CA SER A 295 9.12 -44.18 3.52
C SER A 295 7.79 -43.48 3.17
N VAL A 296 7.22 -43.79 2.00
CA VAL A 296 5.90 -43.30 1.58
C VAL A 296 4.83 -43.60 2.63
N LYS A 297 4.90 -44.78 3.27
CA LYS A 297 3.96 -45.22 4.30
C LYS A 297 4.06 -44.34 5.54
N ASP A 298 5.27 -44.06 6.01
CA ASP A 298 5.49 -43.29 7.24
C ASP A 298 5.10 -41.82 7.04
N LEU A 299 5.47 -41.22 5.90
CA LEU A 299 5.10 -39.83 5.62
C LEU A 299 3.58 -39.66 5.44
N ARG A 300 2.91 -40.58 4.75
CA ARG A 300 1.43 -40.54 4.64
C ARG A 300 0.76 -40.73 6.01
N GLY A 301 1.28 -41.66 6.83
CA GLY A 301 0.78 -41.87 8.18
C GLY A 301 0.95 -40.64 9.06
N TYR A 302 2.09 -39.95 8.93
CA TYR A 302 2.33 -38.68 9.62
C TYR A 302 1.38 -37.58 9.15
N ILE A 303 1.27 -37.34 7.84
CA ILE A 303 0.38 -36.31 7.29
C ILE A 303 -1.06 -36.56 7.75
N GLY A 304 -1.58 -37.79 7.58
CA GLY A 304 -2.94 -38.12 7.96
C GLY A 304 -3.24 -37.99 9.45
N LYS A 305 -2.21 -38.14 10.31
CA LYS A 305 -2.33 -38.01 11.76
C LYS A 305 -2.30 -36.56 12.23
N TYR A 306 -1.44 -35.72 11.65
CA TYR A 306 -1.14 -34.38 12.20
C TYR A 306 -1.77 -33.22 11.44
N PHE A 307 -2.28 -33.44 10.23
CA PHE A 307 -2.86 -32.39 9.39
C PHE A 307 -4.29 -32.74 8.95
N GLU A 308 -5.11 -31.70 8.82
CA GLU A 308 -6.31 -31.74 7.98
C GLU A 308 -5.94 -31.53 6.51
N ALA A 309 -6.87 -31.82 5.60
CA ALA A 309 -6.59 -31.71 4.18
C ALA A 309 -6.56 -30.24 3.76
N ALA A 310 -5.76 -29.93 2.75
CA ALA A 310 -5.81 -28.63 2.10
C ALA A 310 -7.26 -28.33 1.68
N GLY A 311 -7.74 -27.13 2.04
CA GLY A 311 -9.10 -26.68 1.74
C GLY A 311 -10.13 -26.91 2.85
N ASP A 312 -9.82 -27.65 3.92
CA ASP A 312 -10.73 -27.83 5.07
C ASP A 312 -10.89 -26.52 5.90
N ASP A 313 -10.02 -25.53 5.65
CA ASP A 313 -10.04 -24.20 6.27
C ASP A 313 -11.22 -23.33 5.79
N VAL A 314 -11.81 -23.70 4.65
CA VAL A 314 -12.99 -23.05 4.08
C VAL A 314 -14.12 -24.04 3.91
N VAL A 315 -15.35 -23.57 4.10
CA VAL A 315 -16.55 -24.37 3.90
C VAL A 315 -17.44 -23.70 2.86
N TYR A 316 -18.28 -24.51 2.22
CA TYR A 316 -19.35 -24.01 1.36
C TYR A 316 -20.23 -23.02 2.13
N ALA A 317 -20.60 -21.93 1.45
CA ALA A 317 -21.56 -20.96 1.93
C ALA A 317 -22.57 -20.68 0.82
N GLU A 318 -23.85 -20.91 1.07
CA GLU A 318 -24.90 -20.52 0.14
C GLU A 318 -24.96 -18.97 0.08
N PRO A 319 -24.79 -18.35 -1.10
CA PRO A 319 -24.88 -16.89 -1.20
C PRO A 319 -26.31 -16.43 -0.89
N GLU A 320 -26.46 -15.58 0.14
CA GLU A 320 -27.76 -15.12 0.66
C GLU A 320 -28.63 -14.40 -0.38
N ASP A 321 -28.01 -13.78 -1.38
CA ASP A 321 -28.65 -12.98 -2.43
C ASP A 321 -28.76 -13.72 -3.78
N PHE A 322 -28.41 -15.02 -3.83
CA PHE A 322 -28.48 -15.77 -5.08
C PHE A 322 -29.92 -16.05 -5.51
N VAL A 323 -30.28 -15.55 -6.69
CA VAL A 323 -31.54 -15.88 -7.37
C VAL A 323 -31.21 -16.73 -8.62
N PRO A 324 -31.80 -17.93 -8.79
CA PRO A 324 -31.51 -18.80 -9.93
C PRO A 324 -31.77 -18.16 -11.29
N GLU A 325 -32.89 -17.44 -11.41
CA GLU A 325 -33.21 -16.61 -12.57
C GLU A 325 -33.51 -15.17 -12.09
N PRO A 326 -32.50 -14.29 -12.08
CA PRO A 326 -32.69 -12.91 -11.64
C PRO A 326 -33.70 -12.17 -12.52
N GLU A 327 -34.51 -11.29 -11.93
CA GLU A 327 -35.40 -10.43 -12.70
C GLU A 327 -34.58 -9.55 -13.65
N GLY A 328 -34.99 -9.50 -14.92
CA GLY A 328 -34.27 -8.75 -15.94
C GLY A 328 -32.88 -9.30 -16.26
N PHE A 329 -32.59 -10.58 -15.97
CA PHE A 329 -31.31 -11.19 -16.31
C PHE A 329 -31.06 -11.16 -17.83
N LEU A 330 -30.00 -10.48 -18.27
CA LEU A 330 -29.52 -10.43 -19.66
C LEU A 330 -30.62 -10.18 -20.70
N PRO A 331 -31.34 -9.04 -20.65
CA PRO A 331 -32.55 -8.82 -21.45
C PRO A 331 -32.24 -8.66 -22.95
N LYS A 332 -30.98 -8.38 -23.30
CA LYS A 332 -30.48 -8.28 -24.67
C LYS A 332 -30.09 -9.63 -25.28
N VAL A 333 -30.05 -10.70 -24.50
CA VAL A 333 -29.79 -12.07 -24.98
C VAL A 333 -31.12 -12.69 -25.41
N LYS A 334 -31.35 -12.72 -26.72
CA LYS A 334 -32.59 -13.23 -27.34
C LYS A 334 -32.47 -14.70 -27.74
N ASN A 335 -31.28 -15.17 -28.07
CA ASN A 335 -31.05 -16.58 -28.34
C ASN A 335 -31.25 -17.43 -27.07
N GLN A 336 -32.14 -18.42 -27.16
CA GLN A 336 -32.56 -19.25 -26.02
C GLN A 336 -31.44 -20.15 -25.50
N GLU A 337 -30.62 -20.70 -26.39
CA GLU A 337 -29.48 -21.55 -26.03
C GLU A 337 -28.44 -20.75 -25.24
N VAL A 338 -28.08 -19.56 -25.72
CA VAL A 338 -27.14 -18.67 -25.02
C VAL A 338 -27.69 -18.22 -23.67
N ARG A 339 -29.00 -17.94 -23.59
CA ARG A 339 -29.65 -17.58 -22.33
C ARG A 339 -29.60 -18.73 -21.32
N ALA A 340 -29.89 -19.95 -21.75
CA ALA A 340 -29.82 -21.13 -20.89
C ALA A 340 -28.40 -21.36 -20.37
N TRP A 341 -27.39 -21.31 -21.25
CA TRP A 341 -25.99 -21.42 -20.85
C TRP A 341 -25.56 -20.29 -19.90
N ALA A 342 -26.01 -19.06 -20.10
CA ALA A 342 -25.69 -17.96 -19.20
C ALA A 342 -26.26 -18.17 -17.78
N LEU A 343 -27.43 -18.81 -17.64
CA LEU A 343 -27.97 -19.22 -16.34
C LEU A 343 -27.16 -20.36 -15.70
N GLU A 344 -26.65 -21.29 -16.50
CA GLU A 344 -25.71 -22.32 -16.01
C GLU A 344 -24.43 -21.68 -15.48
N VAL A 345 -23.83 -20.74 -16.23
CA VAL A 345 -22.65 -19.98 -15.79
C VAL A 345 -22.95 -19.18 -14.52
N HIS A 346 -24.11 -18.51 -14.43
CA HIS A 346 -24.56 -17.81 -13.23
C HIS A 346 -24.66 -18.74 -12.02
N SER A 347 -25.16 -19.98 -12.21
CA SER A 347 -25.25 -20.97 -11.13
C SER A 347 -23.90 -21.36 -10.53
N LEU A 348 -22.79 -21.20 -11.27
CA LEU A 348 -21.45 -21.53 -10.80
C LEU A 348 -21.00 -20.64 -9.62
N TRP A 349 -21.61 -19.47 -9.41
CA TRP A 349 -21.29 -18.63 -8.24
C TRP A 349 -21.56 -19.36 -6.93
N LYS A 350 -22.60 -20.20 -6.86
CA LYS A 350 -22.83 -21.08 -5.71
C LYS A 350 -21.63 -21.99 -5.48
N ASN A 351 -21.12 -22.62 -6.53
CA ASN A 351 -20.01 -23.58 -6.44
C ASN A 351 -18.70 -22.93 -6.00
N LEU A 352 -18.52 -21.64 -6.25
CA LEU A 352 -17.34 -20.86 -5.88
C LEU A 352 -17.50 -20.11 -4.54
N SER A 353 -18.69 -20.12 -3.94
CA SER A 353 -18.93 -19.40 -2.70
C SER A 353 -18.37 -20.15 -1.49
N ARG A 354 -17.54 -19.48 -0.72
CA ARG A 354 -16.86 -20.02 0.46
C ARG A 354 -16.98 -19.05 1.63
N ARG A 355 -16.91 -19.61 2.84
CA ARG A 355 -16.65 -18.87 4.08
C ARG A 355 -15.58 -19.59 4.88
N VAL A 356 -14.85 -18.85 5.69
CA VAL A 356 -13.87 -19.44 6.61
C VAL A 356 -14.58 -20.35 7.61
N SER A 357 -14.03 -21.56 7.81
CA SER A 357 -14.59 -22.56 8.72
C SER A 357 -14.65 -22.04 10.17
N SER A 358 -15.51 -22.64 11.00
CA SER A 358 -15.57 -22.27 12.42
C SER A 358 -14.28 -22.59 13.17
N GLU A 359 -13.58 -23.65 12.78
CA GLU A 359 -12.33 -24.05 13.41
C GLU A 359 -11.21 -23.08 13.08
N THR A 360 -11.09 -22.66 11.81
CA THR A 360 -10.13 -21.64 11.39
C THR A 360 -10.35 -20.29 12.06
N GLN A 361 -11.60 -19.94 12.37
CA GLN A 361 -11.89 -18.72 13.15
C GLN A 361 -11.47 -18.82 14.62
N LYS A 362 -11.59 -20.01 15.23
CA LYS A 362 -11.23 -20.23 16.64
C LYS A 362 -9.72 -20.40 16.84
N HIS A 363 -9.05 -21.04 15.88
CA HIS A 363 -7.67 -21.47 15.98
C HIS A 363 -6.81 -21.00 14.78
N PRO A 364 -6.83 -19.69 14.43
CA PRO A 364 -6.12 -19.19 13.24
C PRO A 364 -4.62 -19.50 13.24
N GLU A 365 -4.01 -19.75 14.39
CA GLU A 365 -2.61 -20.17 14.53
C GLU A 365 -2.29 -21.53 13.91
N LEU A 366 -3.30 -22.37 13.63
CA LEU A 366 -3.15 -23.70 13.05
C LEU A 366 -3.27 -23.70 11.51
N HIS A 367 -3.59 -22.55 10.91
CA HIS A 367 -3.91 -22.41 9.50
C HIS A 367 -3.00 -21.36 8.83
N THR A 368 -2.74 -21.53 7.54
CA THR A 368 -2.09 -20.50 6.71
C THR A 368 -3.11 -19.52 6.13
N LEU A 369 -4.38 -19.93 6.00
CA LEU A 369 -5.49 -19.07 5.58
C LEU A 369 -5.74 -17.95 6.60
N LEU A 370 -5.74 -16.71 6.13
CA LEU A 370 -6.10 -15.56 6.95
C LEU A 370 -7.63 -15.47 7.10
N PRO A 371 -8.18 -15.45 8.33
CA PRO A 371 -9.62 -15.41 8.54
C PRO A 371 -10.27 -14.15 7.94
N LEU A 372 -11.32 -14.35 7.13
CA LEU A 372 -12.16 -13.29 6.60
C LEU A 372 -13.53 -13.30 7.28
N PRO A 373 -14.09 -12.12 7.62
CA PRO A 373 -15.33 -12.02 8.39
C PRO A 373 -16.60 -12.31 7.56
N LYS A 374 -16.47 -12.41 6.23
CA LYS A 374 -17.58 -12.54 5.29
C LYS A 374 -17.28 -13.62 4.26
N GLN A 375 -18.34 -14.08 3.60
CA GLN A 375 -18.23 -14.99 2.46
C GLN A 375 -17.45 -14.35 1.32
N VAL A 376 -16.78 -15.18 0.54
CA VAL A 376 -16.00 -14.80 -0.64
C VAL A 376 -16.29 -15.75 -1.78
N ILE A 377 -16.14 -15.23 -3.01
CA ILE A 377 -16.09 -16.05 -4.21
C ILE A 377 -14.62 -16.36 -4.48
N ILE A 378 -14.25 -17.64 -4.44
CA ILE A 378 -12.90 -18.08 -4.80
C ILE A 378 -12.78 -18.19 -6.32
N PRO A 379 -11.56 -18.10 -6.91
CA PRO A 379 -11.40 -18.29 -8.35
C PRO A 379 -11.82 -19.69 -8.80
N GLY A 380 -11.39 -20.74 -8.09
CA GLY A 380 -11.76 -22.12 -8.34
C GLY A 380 -10.61 -23.12 -8.18
N SER A 381 -10.96 -24.38 -7.93
CA SER A 381 -10.05 -25.53 -7.88
C SER A 381 -8.87 -25.37 -6.88
N ARG A 382 -7.65 -25.12 -7.37
CA ARG A 382 -6.42 -24.93 -6.55
C ARG A 382 -6.45 -23.63 -5.74
N PHE A 383 -7.16 -22.61 -6.24
CA PHE A 383 -7.25 -21.30 -5.59
C PHE A 383 -8.47 -21.26 -4.69
N ARG A 384 -8.23 -21.38 -3.38
CA ARG A 384 -9.26 -21.58 -2.35
C ARG A 384 -9.36 -20.39 -1.38
N GLU A 385 -8.50 -19.41 -1.59
CA GLU A 385 -8.41 -18.16 -0.87
C GLU A 385 -9.11 -17.05 -1.67
N GLY A 386 -9.48 -15.98 -0.97
CA GLY A 386 -9.70 -14.71 -1.66
C GLY A 386 -8.39 -14.26 -2.30
N ILE A 387 -8.47 -13.68 -3.51
CA ILE A 387 -7.31 -13.12 -4.20
C ILE A 387 -6.57 -12.14 -3.29
N ALA A 388 -5.24 -12.30 -3.18
CA ALA A 388 -4.43 -11.65 -2.16
C ALA A 388 -4.32 -10.12 -2.35
N SER A 389 -4.22 -9.37 -1.24
CA SER A 389 -4.21 -7.91 -1.20
C SER A 389 -3.01 -7.21 -1.84
N ASN A 390 -2.07 -7.95 -2.43
CA ASN A 390 -0.86 -7.41 -3.07
C ASN A 390 -0.91 -7.53 -4.61
N GLU A 391 -1.98 -8.08 -5.19
CA GLU A 391 -2.18 -8.16 -6.64
C GLU A 391 -2.58 -6.80 -7.27
N PRO A 392 -2.78 -6.70 -8.61
CA PRO A 392 -3.16 -5.45 -9.26
C PRO A 392 -4.33 -4.72 -8.54
N PRO A 393 -4.20 -3.41 -8.22
CA PRO A 393 -5.07 -2.79 -7.22
C PRO A 393 -6.44 -2.39 -7.78
N LEU A 394 -7.39 -3.31 -7.69
CA LEU A 394 -8.76 -3.16 -8.21
C LEU A 394 -9.80 -2.90 -7.13
N LEU A 395 -9.43 -2.85 -5.84
CA LEU A 395 -10.38 -2.62 -4.73
C LEU A 395 -11.19 -1.34 -4.92
N SER A 396 -10.56 -0.25 -5.36
CA SER A 396 -11.25 1.01 -5.64
C SER A 396 -12.32 0.88 -6.74
N ALA A 397 -12.06 0.07 -7.77
CA ALA A 397 -13.02 -0.18 -8.85
C ALA A 397 -14.19 -1.04 -8.35
N MET A 398 -13.91 -2.04 -7.51
CA MET A 398 -14.95 -2.86 -6.86
C MET A 398 -15.87 -1.98 -5.99
N VAL A 399 -15.30 -1.18 -5.10
CA VAL A 399 -16.06 -0.26 -4.22
C VAL A 399 -16.85 0.74 -5.06
N TYR A 400 -16.25 1.31 -6.10
CA TYR A 400 -16.91 2.28 -6.96
C TYR A 400 -18.11 1.66 -7.70
N GLU A 401 -18.00 0.47 -8.27
CA GLU A 401 -19.11 -0.19 -8.96
C GLU A 401 -20.25 -0.57 -8.00
N ILE A 402 -19.95 -1.05 -6.79
CA ILE A 402 -20.97 -1.31 -5.75
C ILE A 402 -21.69 -0.02 -5.38
N TYR A 403 -20.94 1.06 -5.09
CA TYR A 403 -21.52 2.36 -4.78
C TYR A 403 -22.38 2.88 -5.94
N LYS A 404 -21.92 2.75 -7.18
CA LYS A 404 -22.65 3.24 -8.36
C LYS A 404 -23.98 2.52 -8.57
N ARG A 405 -24.08 1.26 -8.15
CA ARG A 405 -25.30 0.45 -8.21
C ARG A 405 -26.26 0.70 -7.04
N THR A 406 -25.72 0.88 -5.84
CA THR A 406 -26.51 0.97 -4.60
C THR A 406 -26.85 2.39 -4.18
N GLY A 407 -26.01 3.36 -4.54
CA GLY A 407 -26.06 4.73 -4.00
C GLY A 407 -25.69 4.81 -2.51
N ASP A 408 -25.14 3.75 -1.91
CA ASP A 408 -24.88 3.68 -0.47
C ASP A 408 -23.68 4.56 -0.08
N LEU A 409 -23.99 5.76 0.42
CA LEU A 409 -23.00 6.75 0.88
C LEU A 409 -22.27 6.30 2.14
N GLU A 410 -22.90 5.53 3.03
CA GLU A 410 -22.26 5.05 4.26
C GLU A 410 -21.26 3.94 3.94
N PHE A 411 -21.58 3.06 2.98
CA PHE A 411 -20.62 2.11 2.41
C PHE A 411 -19.40 2.83 1.81
N ALA A 412 -19.63 3.83 0.95
CA ALA A 412 -18.55 4.62 0.36
C ALA A 412 -17.66 5.28 1.43
N LYS A 413 -18.27 5.89 2.45
CA LYS A 413 -17.58 6.51 3.58
C LYS A 413 -16.78 5.50 4.40
N LYS A 414 -17.32 4.31 4.63
CA LYS A 414 -16.65 3.22 5.35
C LYS A 414 -15.42 2.69 4.59
N CYS A 415 -15.51 2.59 3.26
CA CYS A 415 -14.43 2.05 2.43
C CYS A 415 -13.31 3.06 2.15
N LEU A 416 -13.62 4.36 2.10
CA LEU A 416 -12.66 5.41 1.71
C LEU A 416 -11.31 5.35 2.44
N PRO A 417 -11.23 5.14 3.78
CA PRO A 417 -9.94 5.03 4.47
C PRO A 417 -9.07 3.87 3.99
N ALA A 418 -9.68 2.72 3.64
CA ALA A 418 -8.94 1.57 3.13
C ALA A 418 -8.37 1.85 1.73
N LEU A 419 -9.13 2.54 0.87
CA LEU A 419 -8.67 2.95 -0.47
C LEU A 419 -7.48 3.90 -0.39
N ILE A 420 -7.52 4.86 0.53
CA ILE A 420 -6.40 5.79 0.77
C ILE A 420 -5.16 5.04 1.26
N LYS A 421 -5.35 4.06 2.16
CA LYS A 421 -4.25 3.23 2.67
C LYS A 421 -3.61 2.39 1.57
N GLU A 422 -4.40 1.79 0.68
CA GLU A 422 -3.91 1.05 -0.48
C GLU A 422 -3.17 1.98 -1.46
N HIS A 423 -3.69 3.18 -1.73
CA HIS A 423 -2.99 4.19 -2.53
C HIS A 423 -1.62 4.56 -1.95
N GLN A 424 -1.54 4.76 -0.63
CA GLN A 424 -0.29 5.05 0.07
C GLN A 424 0.72 3.91 -0.06
N PHE A 425 0.28 2.66 -0.01
CA PHE A 425 1.14 1.49 -0.23
C PHE A 425 1.78 1.53 -1.63
N TRP A 426 1.00 1.70 -2.68
CA TRP A 426 1.50 1.75 -4.06
C TRP A 426 2.32 3.02 -4.40
N ASN A 427 2.27 4.04 -3.54
CA ASN A 427 3.08 5.27 -3.64
C ASN A 427 4.16 5.36 -2.55
N SER A 428 4.42 4.28 -1.83
CA SER A 428 5.52 4.17 -0.86
C SER A 428 6.88 4.09 -1.57
N GLU A 429 7.97 4.31 -0.84
CA GLU A 429 9.31 4.51 -1.41
C GLU A 429 9.78 3.38 -2.34
N ILE A 430 9.52 2.13 -1.98
CA ILE A 430 9.96 0.94 -2.74
C ILE A 430 9.24 0.77 -4.09
N HIS A 431 7.95 1.15 -4.13
CA HIS A 431 7.10 1.06 -5.31
C HIS A 431 7.22 2.29 -6.19
N LYS A 432 7.51 3.45 -5.58
CA LYS A 432 7.54 4.75 -6.24
C LYS A 432 8.88 4.99 -6.94
N VAL A 433 8.82 5.33 -8.22
CA VAL A 433 9.98 5.69 -9.05
C VAL A 433 9.80 7.08 -9.60
N THR A 434 10.84 7.90 -9.51
CA THR A 434 10.89 9.24 -10.09
C THR A 434 11.59 9.16 -11.45
N ILE A 435 10.96 9.71 -12.49
CA ILE A 435 11.51 9.72 -13.85
C ILE A 435 11.41 11.11 -14.46
N GLN A 436 12.49 11.57 -15.09
CA GLN A 436 12.50 12.77 -15.92
C GLN A 436 12.21 12.38 -17.36
N ASP A 437 11.10 12.88 -17.92
CA ASP A 437 10.73 12.59 -19.31
C ASP A 437 11.67 13.27 -20.33
N ALA A 438 11.42 13.02 -21.62
CA ALA A 438 12.18 13.62 -22.71
C ALA A 438 12.19 15.16 -22.72
N GLN A 439 11.23 15.79 -22.04
CA GLN A 439 11.12 17.25 -21.88
C GLN A 439 11.67 17.74 -20.53
N ALA A 440 12.42 16.90 -19.81
CA ALA A 440 12.95 17.16 -18.48
C ALA A 440 11.87 17.47 -17.41
N CYS A 441 10.62 17.10 -17.67
CA CYS A 441 9.57 17.15 -16.65
C CYS A 441 9.70 15.94 -15.74
N THR A 442 9.70 16.19 -14.43
CA THR A 442 9.76 15.11 -13.43
C THR A 442 8.38 14.54 -13.17
N HIS A 443 8.28 13.22 -13.24
CA HIS A 443 7.07 12.45 -12.98
C HIS A 443 7.33 11.39 -11.91
N THR A 444 6.24 10.93 -11.31
CA THR A 444 6.25 9.83 -10.35
C THR A 444 5.34 8.73 -10.86
N LEU A 445 5.87 7.51 -10.93
CA LEU A 445 5.17 6.30 -11.35
C LEU A 445 5.43 5.18 -10.36
N SER A 446 4.66 4.10 -10.46
CA SER A 446 4.78 2.94 -9.57
C SER A 446 5.24 1.69 -10.32
N ARG A 447 5.90 0.79 -9.60
CA ARG A 447 6.29 -0.57 -10.04
C ARG A 447 5.82 -1.63 -9.06
N TYR A 448 5.75 -2.87 -9.55
CA TYR A 448 5.64 -4.04 -8.68
C TYR A 448 6.98 -4.25 -7.96
N TYR A 449 6.90 -4.53 -6.66
CA TYR A 449 8.05 -4.76 -5.80
C TYR A 449 7.61 -5.54 -4.56
N ALA A 450 7.67 -6.86 -4.64
CA ALA A 450 7.34 -7.71 -3.51
C ALA A 450 8.42 -7.63 -2.42
N MET A 451 7.99 -7.49 -1.17
CA MET A 451 8.86 -7.50 0.01
C MET A 451 9.18 -8.93 0.47
N TRP A 452 9.60 -9.74 -0.48
CA TRP A 452 9.93 -11.16 -0.36
C TRP A 452 11.15 -11.46 -1.23
N ASN A 453 12.15 -12.16 -0.70
CA ASN A 453 13.39 -12.50 -1.42
C ASN A 453 13.90 -13.91 -1.10
N GLU A 454 12.98 -14.77 -0.66
CA GLU A 454 13.19 -16.20 -0.44
C GLU A 454 12.25 -16.96 -1.41
N PRO A 455 12.38 -18.27 -1.59
CA PRO A 455 11.42 -19.04 -2.39
C PRO A 455 9.97 -18.76 -1.94
N ARG A 456 9.02 -18.67 -2.87
CA ARG A 456 7.62 -18.51 -2.51
C ARG A 456 7.13 -19.80 -1.85
N PRO A 457 6.50 -19.79 -0.67
CA PRO A 457 6.11 -21.02 0.01
C PRO A 457 5.27 -21.96 -0.86
N GLU A 458 4.30 -21.42 -1.60
CA GLU A 458 3.38 -22.16 -2.47
C GLU A 458 4.04 -22.77 -3.72
N SER A 459 5.28 -22.37 -4.04
CA SER A 459 6.05 -22.83 -5.20
C SER A 459 7.54 -23.04 -4.87
N SER A 460 7.87 -23.30 -3.59
CA SER A 460 9.24 -23.21 -3.06
C SER A 460 10.22 -24.15 -3.77
N THR A 461 9.83 -25.41 -3.95
CA THR A 461 10.62 -26.41 -4.70
C THR A 461 10.90 -26.02 -6.17
N LEU A 462 9.97 -25.32 -6.82
CA LEU A 462 10.12 -24.86 -8.20
C LEU A 462 11.05 -23.64 -8.27
N ASP A 463 10.84 -22.68 -7.39
CA ASP A 463 11.69 -21.48 -7.27
C ASP A 463 13.14 -21.89 -6.98
N GLU A 464 13.38 -22.83 -6.07
CA GLU A 464 14.72 -23.38 -5.78
C GLU A 464 15.33 -24.08 -7.01
N LYS A 465 14.53 -24.85 -7.76
CA LYS A 465 14.99 -25.55 -8.98
C LYS A 465 15.39 -24.56 -10.08
N PHE A 466 14.72 -23.42 -10.20
CA PHE A 466 15.15 -22.36 -11.11
C PHE A 466 16.40 -21.66 -10.60
N ALA A 467 16.44 -21.34 -9.31
CA ALA A 467 17.57 -20.67 -8.66
C ALA A 467 18.84 -21.53 -8.62
N SER A 468 18.75 -22.86 -8.73
CA SER A 468 19.92 -23.75 -8.78
C SER A 468 20.83 -23.50 -9.99
N LYS A 469 20.36 -22.74 -10.99
CA LYS A 469 21.09 -22.38 -12.20
C LYS A 469 21.91 -21.08 -12.07
N ILE A 470 21.75 -20.34 -10.96
CA ILE A 470 22.41 -19.05 -10.73
C ILE A 470 23.28 -19.07 -9.46
N PRO A 471 24.29 -18.19 -9.36
CA PRO A 471 25.14 -18.08 -8.17
C PRO A 471 24.34 -17.73 -6.90
N ASP A 472 24.78 -18.22 -5.74
CA ASP A 472 24.09 -17.99 -4.45
C ASP A 472 23.86 -16.51 -4.12
N VAL A 473 24.80 -15.65 -4.49
CA VAL A 473 24.73 -14.19 -4.32
C VAL A 473 23.57 -13.55 -5.11
N GLU A 474 23.13 -14.17 -6.20
CA GLU A 474 22.04 -13.66 -7.06
C GLU A 474 20.68 -14.25 -6.71
N LYS A 475 20.62 -15.33 -5.93
CA LYS A 475 19.37 -16.05 -5.62
C LYS A 475 18.33 -15.19 -4.94
N LYS A 476 18.73 -14.39 -3.94
CA LYS A 476 17.79 -13.48 -3.24
C LYS A 476 17.18 -12.44 -4.18
N HIS A 477 17.99 -11.91 -5.10
CA HIS A 477 17.47 -11.00 -6.11
C HIS A 477 16.46 -11.71 -7.00
N PHE A 478 16.81 -12.88 -7.54
CA PHE A 478 15.93 -13.70 -8.37
C PHE A 478 14.61 -14.06 -7.67
N PHE A 479 14.64 -14.50 -6.40
CA PHE A 479 13.44 -14.80 -5.63
C PHE A 479 12.52 -13.59 -5.48
N ARG A 480 13.09 -12.40 -5.32
CA ARG A 480 12.29 -11.17 -5.30
C ARG A 480 11.68 -10.85 -6.66
N GLU A 481 12.40 -11.08 -7.75
CA GLU A 481 11.84 -10.92 -9.09
C GLU A 481 10.68 -11.89 -9.33
N VAL A 482 10.83 -13.14 -8.89
CA VAL A 482 9.77 -14.15 -8.91
C VAL A 482 8.54 -13.68 -8.11
N ALA A 483 8.73 -13.29 -6.84
CA ALA A 483 7.64 -12.81 -5.98
C ALA A 483 6.97 -11.52 -6.51
N SER A 484 7.75 -10.59 -7.07
CA SER A 484 7.23 -9.36 -7.68
C SER A 484 6.47 -9.65 -8.97
N THR A 485 6.82 -10.74 -9.67
CA THR A 485 6.07 -11.17 -10.85
C THR A 485 4.72 -11.77 -10.45
N ALA A 486 4.66 -12.55 -9.36
CA ALA A 486 3.39 -12.98 -8.78
C ALA A 486 2.54 -11.79 -8.32
N GLU A 487 3.15 -10.77 -7.70
CA GLU A 487 2.48 -9.50 -7.33
C GLU A 487 1.82 -8.80 -8.53
N SER A 488 2.39 -8.96 -9.74
CA SER A 488 1.82 -8.39 -10.96
C SER A 488 0.57 -9.10 -11.48
N GLY A 489 0.29 -10.32 -10.98
CA GLY A 489 -0.71 -11.24 -11.51
C GLY A 489 -0.34 -11.87 -12.86
N TRP A 490 0.86 -11.61 -13.38
CA TRP A 490 1.37 -12.14 -14.67
C TRP A 490 2.55 -13.11 -14.47
N ASP A 491 2.44 -14.05 -13.54
CA ASP A 491 3.39 -15.11 -13.22
C ASP A 491 3.19 -16.33 -14.15
N PHE A 492 3.99 -16.60 -15.16
CA PHE A 492 5.06 -15.75 -15.68
C PHE A 492 4.78 -15.38 -17.13
N SER A 493 5.53 -14.38 -17.60
CA SER A 493 5.46 -13.85 -18.95
C SER A 493 6.83 -13.38 -19.40
N THR A 494 7.10 -13.50 -20.69
CA THR A 494 8.24 -12.88 -21.35
C THR A 494 8.25 -11.35 -21.26
N ARG A 495 7.13 -10.74 -20.87
CA ARG A 495 7.02 -9.33 -20.48
C ARG A 495 8.06 -8.91 -19.45
N TRP A 496 8.40 -9.81 -18.54
CA TRP A 496 9.25 -9.54 -17.38
C TRP A 496 10.69 -10.04 -17.55
N MET A 497 11.04 -10.64 -18.68
CA MET A 497 12.30 -11.38 -18.87
C MET A 497 13.24 -10.63 -19.81
N ARG A 498 14.45 -10.26 -19.35
CA ARG A 498 15.46 -9.60 -20.22
C ARG A 498 15.84 -10.50 -21.41
N ASN A 499 15.89 -11.82 -21.20
CA ASN A 499 15.98 -12.83 -22.23
C ASN A 499 14.76 -13.75 -22.17
N THR A 500 13.96 -13.77 -23.23
CA THR A 500 12.67 -14.48 -23.25
C THR A 500 12.75 -16.00 -23.28
N THR A 501 13.95 -16.56 -23.38
CA THR A 501 14.19 -18.00 -23.28
C THR A 501 14.77 -18.41 -21.94
N ASP A 502 15.14 -17.45 -21.09
CA ASP A 502 15.84 -17.70 -19.84
C ASP A 502 15.07 -17.10 -18.65
N PHE A 503 14.38 -17.99 -17.93
CA PHE A 503 13.59 -17.65 -16.75
C PHE A 503 14.38 -16.95 -15.65
N THR A 504 15.70 -17.18 -15.57
CA THR A 504 16.54 -16.55 -14.54
C THR A 504 16.73 -15.05 -14.76
N THR A 505 16.34 -14.54 -15.94
CA THR A 505 16.45 -13.13 -16.32
C THR A 505 15.21 -12.29 -16.02
N LEU A 506 14.32 -12.76 -15.13
CA LEU A 506 13.23 -11.96 -14.59
C LEU A 506 13.77 -10.64 -14.01
N ALA A 507 13.09 -9.54 -14.32
CA ALA A 507 13.48 -8.18 -13.96
C ALA A 507 12.27 -7.27 -13.70
N THR A 508 11.18 -7.85 -13.21
CA THR A 508 9.91 -7.19 -12.86
C THR A 508 10.11 -5.94 -12.00
N THR A 509 10.99 -5.98 -11.00
CA THR A 509 11.26 -4.79 -10.15
C THR A 509 11.93 -3.65 -10.91
N SER A 510 12.49 -3.92 -12.08
CA SER A 510 13.14 -2.93 -12.95
C SER A 510 12.23 -2.46 -14.08
N ILE A 511 10.91 -2.69 -13.99
CA ILE A 511 9.94 -2.30 -15.01
C ILE A 511 8.89 -1.39 -14.38
N LEU A 512 8.58 -0.29 -15.06
CA LEU A 512 7.41 0.56 -14.82
C LEU A 512 6.26 0.06 -15.73
N PRO A 513 5.27 -0.67 -15.18
CA PRO A 513 4.22 -1.26 -15.99
C PRO A 513 3.15 -0.23 -16.35
N ALA A 514 2.72 -0.19 -17.61
CA ALA A 514 1.70 0.74 -18.07
C ALA A 514 0.32 0.45 -17.43
N ASP A 515 0.00 -0.83 -17.22
CA ASP A 515 -1.23 -1.30 -16.61
C ASP A 515 -1.31 -0.97 -15.10
N LEU A 516 -0.26 -1.24 -14.32
CA LEU A 516 -0.22 -0.86 -12.90
C LEU A 516 -0.52 0.63 -12.70
N ASN A 517 0.13 1.48 -13.50
CA ASN A 517 -0.06 2.92 -13.40
C ASN A 517 -1.45 3.36 -13.89
N ALA A 518 -2.06 2.63 -14.84
CA ALA A 518 -3.47 2.82 -15.20
C ALA A 518 -4.41 2.42 -14.05
N PHE A 519 -4.15 1.32 -13.33
CA PHE A 519 -4.94 0.91 -12.17
C PHE A 519 -4.88 1.95 -11.05
N ILE A 520 -3.69 2.48 -10.74
CA ILE A 520 -3.54 3.53 -9.73
C ILE A 520 -4.20 4.84 -10.18
N LEU A 521 -4.15 5.18 -11.48
CA LEU A 521 -4.91 6.32 -12.01
C LEU A 521 -6.42 6.13 -11.80
N GLY A 522 -6.93 4.93 -12.11
CA GLY A 522 -8.32 4.56 -11.84
C GLY A 522 -8.68 4.68 -10.36
N MET A 523 -7.79 4.23 -9.47
CA MET A 523 -7.94 4.39 -8.02
C MET A 523 -8.01 5.85 -7.59
N GLU A 524 -7.12 6.70 -8.09
CA GLU A 524 -7.11 8.14 -7.77
C GLU A 524 -8.42 8.81 -8.21
N LEU A 525 -8.93 8.48 -9.40
CA LEU A 525 -10.21 8.98 -9.90
C LEU A 525 -11.42 8.46 -9.09
N ASN A 526 -11.39 7.20 -8.68
CA ASN A 526 -12.45 6.59 -7.87
C ASN A 526 -12.48 7.19 -6.47
N ILE A 527 -11.33 7.33 -5.80
CA ILE A 527 -11.21 7.99 -4.50
C ILE A 527 -11.71 9.43 -4.60
N ALA A 528 -11.30 10.18 -5.63
CA ALA A 528 -11.76 11.56 -5.81
C ALA A 528 -13.29 11.65 -5.97
N SER A 529 -13.89 10.70 -6.68
CA SER A 529 -15.34 10.64 -6.92
C SER A 529 -16.12 10.25 -5.67
N LEU A 530 -15.67 9.23 -4.94
CA LEU A 530 -16.30 8.75 -3.71
C LEU A 530 -16.20 9.81 -2.60
N ALA A 531 -15.03 10.43 -2.43
CA ALA A 531 -14.83 11.52 -1.48
C ALA A 531 -15.77 12.71 -1.76
N LYS A 532 -15.92 13.09 -3.04
CA LYS A 532 -16.88 14.13 -3.44
C LYS A 532 -18.31 13.76 -3.08
N ALA A 533 -18.70 12.50 -3.34
CA ALA A 533 -20.06 12.03 -3.09
C ALA A 533 -20.45 12.10 -1.61
N ILE A 534 -19.51 11.82 -0.70
CA ILE A 534 -19.75 11.90 0.75
C ILE A 534 -19.50 13.29 1.36
N GLY A 535 -19.18 14.29 0.53
CA GLY A 535 -18.94 15.68 0.96
C GLY A 535 -17.51 16.03 1.41
N ASP A 536 -16.54 15.13 1.22
CA ASP A 536 -15.12 15.40 1.49
C ASP A 536 -14.42 16.01 0.26
N TYR A 537 -14.63 17.30 0.07
CA TYR A 537 -14.08 18.05 -1.06
C TYR A 537 -12.55 18.21 -1.00
N ASN A 538 -11.95 18.14 0.18
CA ASN A 538 -10.50 18.25 0.35
C ASN A 538 -9.79 17.01 -0.17
N ILE A 539 -10.24 15.81 0.24
CA ILE A 539 -9.73 14.55 -0.31
C ILE A 539 -10.02 14.49 -1.81
N SER A 540 -11.23 14.87 -2.23
CA SER A 540 -11.59 14.89 -3.66
C SER A 540 -10.61 15.73 -4.50
N LYS A 541 -10.35 16.97 -4.07
CA LYS A 541 -9.42 17.88 -4.77
C LYS A 541 -7.99 17.35 -4.77
N HIS A 542 -7.54 16.77 -3.67
CA HIS A 542 -6.20 16.17 -3.56
C HIS A 542 -6.01 15.05 -4.57
N PHE A 543 -6.93 14.08 -4.59
CA PHE A 543 -6.85 12.93 -5.48
C PHE A 543 -7.11 13.28 -6.95
N LEU A 544 -7.92 14.30 -7.23
CA LEU A 544 -8.06 14.82 -8.60
C LEU A 544 -6.71 15.37 -9.10
N LYS A 545 -5.99 16.12 -8.27
CA LYS A 545 -4.64 16.62 -8.63
C LYS A 545 -3.65 15.47 -8.83
N ALA A 546 -3.71 14.43 -7.99
CA ALA A 546 -2.87 13.23 -8.14
C ALA A 546 -3.17 12.52 -9.48
N SER A 547 -4.45 12.30 -9.81
CA SER A 547 -4.87 11.67 -11.06
C SER A 547 -4.40 12.44 -12.30
N GLN A 548 -4.47 13.78 -12.28
CA GLN A 548 -3.97 14.62 -13.36
C GLN A 548 -2.46 14.50 -13.56
N ALA A 549 -1.71 14.45 -12.45
CA ALA A 549 -0.27 14.25 -12.51
C ALA A 549 0.09 12.86 -13.07
N ARG A 550 -0.61 11.80 -12.64
CA ARG A 550 -0.37 10.44 -13.13
C ARG A 550 -0.80 10.24 -14.57
N GLU A 551 -1.92 10.80 -15.02
CA GLU A 551 -2.30 10.77 -16.43
C GLU A 551 -1.24 11.46 -17.31
N LYS A 552 -0.73 12.61 -16.88
CA LYS A 552 0.38 13.29 -17.58
C LYS A 552 1.62 12.40 -17.65
N ALA A 553 1.97 11.73 -16.55
CA ALA A 553 3.09 10.80 -16.50
C ALA A 553 2.91 9.62 -17.46
N ILE A 554 1.72 8.99 -17.47
CA ILE A 554 1.38 7.87 -18.39
C ILE A 554 1.50 8.31 -19.86
N ARG A 555 1.00 9.50 -20.19
CA ARG A 555 1.09 10.07 -21.54
C ARG A 555 2.52 10.40 -21.95
N SER A 556 3.38 10.77 -21.01
CA SER A 556 4.76 11.17 -21.32
C SER A 556 5.72 9.97 -21.38
N VAL A 557 5.61 9.05 -20.43
CA VAL A 557 6.60 7.98 -20.23
C VAL A 557 6.29 6.74 -21.06
N PHE A 558 5.01 6.32 -21.11
CA PHE A 558 4.61 5.05 -21.70
C PHE A 558 4.12 5.17 -23.14
N TRP A 559 3.54 6.31 -23.53
CA TRP A 559 2.98 6.46 -24.87
C TRP A 559 4.06 6.39 -25.95
N ASN A 560 3.87 5.50 -26.92
CA ASN A 560 4.70 5.42 -28.11
C ASN A 560 3.88 5.87 -29.33
N ALA A 561 4.21 7.05 -29.87
CA ALA A 561 3.41 7.67 -30.92
C ALA A 561 3.48 6.95 -32.27
N GLU A 562 4.59 6.27 -32.56
CA GLU A 562 4.79 5.48 -33.79
C GLU A 562 3.93 4.21 -33.75
N LYS A 563 3.98 3.49 -32.63
CA LYS A 563 3.21 2.26 -32.43
C LYS A 563 1.75 2.51 -32.06
N GLY A 564 1.39 3.72 -31.61
CA GLY A 564 0.03 4.08 -31.22
C GLY A 564 -0.50 3.31 -30.01
N GLN A 565 0.37 2.97 -29.07
CA GLN A 565 0.05 2.18 -27.87
C GLN A 565 0.98 2.59 -26.71
N TRP A 566 0.64 2.19 -25.48
CA TRP A 566 1.51 2.38 -24.33
C TRP A 566 2.46 1.20 -24.18
N LEU A 567 3.72 1.46 -23.83
CA LEU A 567 4.74 0.43 -23.64
C LEU A 567 5.26 0.53 -22.21
N ASP A 568 5.51 -0.61 -21.59
CA ASP A 568 6.22 -0.65 -20.32
C ASP A 568 7.62 -0.02 -20.48
N TYR A 569 8.07 0.68 -19.44
CA TYR A 569 9.37 1.33 -19.43
C TYR A 569 10.34 0.57 -18.52
N TRP A 570 11.48 0.12 -19.05
CA TRP A 570 12.47 -0.64 -18.32
C TRP A 570 13.55 0.29 -17.77
N LEU A 571 13.74 0.29 -16.46
CA LEU A 571 14.75 1.09 -15.78
C LEU A 571 16.16 0.61 -16.15
N ALA A 572 17.08 1.56 -16.32
CA ALA A 572 18.49 1.28 -16.56
C ALA A 572 19.21 0.81 -15.28
N ASN A 573 18.99 1.51 -14.16
CA ASN A 573 19.71 1.25 -12.91
C ASN A 573 18.90 0.55 -11.80
N GLY A 574 17.61 0.23 -12.01
CA GLY A 574 16.78 -0.53 -11.07
C GLY A 574 16.57 0.10 -9.67
N THR A 575 17.28 1.18 -9.33
CA THR A 575 17.18 1.89 -8.05
C THR A 575 16.10 2.97 -8.10
N TRP A 576 15.42 3.17 -6.97
CA TRP A 576 14.39 4.20 -6.79
C TRP A 576 14.96 5.52 -6.23
N LYS A 577 16.24 5.51 -5.82
CA LYS A 577 16.90 6.60 -5.07
C LYS A 577 17.28 7.79 -5.94
N GLU A 578 17.53 7.58 -7.22
CA GLU A 578 17.87 8.63 -8.17
C GLU A 578 16.78 8.77 -9.22
N ALA A 579 16.60 9.98 -9.73
CA ALA A 579 15.67 10.21 -10.81
C ALA A 579 16.20 9.55 -12.10
N GLU A 580 15.45 8.57 -12.61
CA GLU A 580 15.75 7.93 -13.88
C GLU A 580 15.57 8.95 -15.01
N LYS A 581 16.50 8.97 -15.98
CA LYS A 581 16.32 9.75 -17.20
C LYS A 581 15.62 8.90 -18.24
N TRP A 582 14.54 9.42 -18.80
CA TRP A 582 13.79 8.72 -19.84
C TRP A 582 14.62 8.60 -21.12
N GLU A 583 14.70 7.39 -21.66
CA GLU A 583 15.31 7.12 -22.96
C GLU A 583 14.41 6.21 -23.80
N ALA A 584 14.18 6.56 -25.06
CA ALA A 584 13.25 5.81 -25.94
C ALA A 584 13.62 4.32 -26.06
N ARG A 585 14.93 4.00 -26.05
CA ARG A 585 15.45 2.62 -26.14
C ARG A 585 15.06 1.72 -24.95
N ASN A 586 14.61 2.32 -23.84
CA ASN A 586 14.23 1.61 -22.63
C ASN A 586 12.74 1.21 -22.62
N GLN A 587 11.93 1.69 -23.58
CA GLN A 587 10.59 1.15 -23.77
C GLN A 587 10.66 -0.29 -24.30
N ASN A 588 9.80 -1.17 -23.79
CA ASN A 588 9.72 -2.54 -24.28
C ASN A 588 9.24 -2.55 -25.74
N PRO A 589 10.05 -3.01 -26.71
CA PRO A 589 9.65 -2.96 -28.12
C PRO A 589 8.59 -4.02 -28.47
N LYS A 590 8.39 -5.02 -27.60
CA LYS A 590 7.43 -6.12 -27.79
C LYS A 590 6.01 -5.68 -27.49
N VAL A 591 5.06 -6.38 -28.11
CA VAL A 591 3.63 -6.08 -27.98
C VAL A 591 3.01 -7.04 -26.98
N PHE A 592 2.34 -6.48 -25.98
CA PHE A 592 1.57 -7.20 -24.97
C PHE A 592 0.15 -6.62 -24.89
N ALA A 593 -0.83 -7.41 -24.47
CA ALA A 593 -2.19 -6.92 -24.27
C ALA A 593 -2.26 -5.79 -23.22
N SER A 594 -1.36 -5.80 -22.23
CA SER A 594 -1.24 -4.74 -21.22
C SER A 594 -1.01 -3.35 -21.81
N ASN A 595 -0.39 -3.27 -23.01
CA ASN A 595 -0.15 -2.03 -23.74
C ASN A 595 -1.44 -1.27 -24.08
N PHE A 596 -2.60 -1.93 -24.04
CA PHE A 596 -3.90 -1.38 -24.38
C PHE A 596 -4.80 -1.14 -23.16
N ILE A 597 -4.40 -1.63 -21.97
CA ILE A 597 -5.14 -1.47 -20.71
C ILE A 597 -5.35 0.00 -20.32
N PRO A 598 -4.44 0.97 -20.56
CA PRO A 598 -4.71 2.37 -20.20
C PRO A 598 -5.99 2.94 -20.83
N LEU A 599 -6.43 2.43 -21.99
CA LEU A 599 -7.70 2.82 -22.59
C LEU A 599 -8.91 2.42 -21.73
N TRP A 600 -8.78 1.53 -20.76
CA TRP A 600 -9.85 1.23 -19.80
C TRP A 600 -10.23 2.46 -18.96
N ILE A 601 -9.31 3.41 -18.77
CA ILE A 601 -9.54 4.60 -17.95
C ILE A 601 -10.27 5.69 -18.75
N LYS A 602 -11.43 6.13 -18.24
CA LYS A 602 -12.36 7.03 -18.95
C LYS A 602 -11.77 8.40 -19.32
N SER A 603 -10.73 8.87 -18.64
CA SER A 603 -10.12 10.16 -18.93
C SER A 603 -9.46 10.23 -20.31
N PHE A 604 -9.13 9.08 -20.91
CA PHE A 604 -8.59 9.02 -22.28
C PHE A 604 -9.65 9.15 -23.38
N TYR A 605 -10.95 9.02 -23.09
CA TYR A 605 -12.01 8.94 -24.12
C TYR A 605 -12.25 10.25 -24.87
N SER A 606 -11.98 11.38 -24.24
CA SER A 606 -12.15 12.71 -24.87
C SER A 606 -11.18 12.93 -26.03
N ASP A 607 -10.05 12.21 -26.04
CA ASP A 607 -9.04 12.25 -27.09
C ASP A 607 -9.37 11.23 -28.20
N THR A 608 -10.31 11.61 -29.06
CA THR A 608 -10.80 10.72 -30.14
C THR A 608 -9.70 10.27 -31.12
N ILE A 609 -8.65 11.08 -31.29
CA ILE A 609 -7.50 10.74 -32.13
C ILE A 609 -6.68 9.63 -31.47
N LEU A 610 -6.40 9.75 -30.15
CA LEU A 610 -5.74 8.70 -29.39
C LEU A 610 -6.56 7.41 -29.42
N VAL A 611 -7.87 7.46 -29.17
CA VAL A 611 -8.75 6.27 -29.23
C VAL A 611 -8.66 5.57 -30.58
N ASP A 612 -8.74 6.31 -31.69
CA ASP A 612 -8.64 5.72 -33.03
C ASP A 612 -7.24 5.16 -33.33
N LYS A 613 -6.17 5.81 -32.85
CA LYS A 613 -4.79 5.27 -32.93
C LYS A 613 -4.65 3.96 -32.18
N VAL A 614 -5.12 3.89 -30.94
CA VAL A 614 -5.08 2.68 -30.09
C VAL A 614 -5.87 1.55 -30.74
N ARG A 615 -7.08 1.85 -31.24
CA ARG A 615 -7.91 0.88 -31.98
C ARG A 615 -7.19 0.32 -33.20
N ARG A 616 -6.61 1.17 -34.06
CA ARG A 616 -5.86 0.73 -35.24
C ARG A 616 -4.62 -0.08 -34.85
N SER A 617 -3.89 0.40 -33.85
CA SER A 617 -2.71 -0.29 -33.32
C SER A 617 -3.06 -1.70 -32.88
N LEU A 618 -4.13 -1.87 -32.08
CA LEU A 618 -4.61 -3.18 -31.63
C LEU A 618 -4.98 -4.08 -32.82
N GLN A 619 -5.70 -3.56 -33.82
CA GLN A 619 -6.05 -4.33 -35.02
C GLN A 619 -4.83 -4.83 -35.79
N SER A 620 -3.80 -3.99 -35.93
CA SER A 620 -2.56 -4.35 -36.63
C SER A 620 -1.53 -5.08 -35.75
N SER A 621 -1.78 -5.20 -34.45
CA SER A 621 -0.79 -5.68 -33.46
C SER A 621 -0.45 -7.16 -33.61
N GLY A 622 -1.33 -7.94 -34.23
CA GLY A 622 -1.27 -9.40 -34.26
C GLY A 622 -1.79 -10.08 -32.98
N LEU A 623 -2.17 -9.32 -31.94
CA LEU A 623 -2.76 -9.90 -30.72
C LEU A 623 -4.20 -10.37 -30.96
N LEU A 624 -4.94 -9.73 -31.86
CA LEU A 624 -6.29 -10.16 -32.21
C LEU A 624 -6.25 -11.48 -32.97
N ARG A 625 -6.89 -12.50 -32.39
CA ARG A 625 -7.09 -13.82 -33.00
C ARG A 625 -8.57 -14.12 -33.14
N SER A 626 -8.90 -15.27 -33.70
CA SER A 626 -10.26 -15.68 -34.04
C SER A 626 -11.21 -15.68 -32.85
N VAL A 627 -10.70 -15.90 -31.63
CA VAL A 627 -11.53 -16.05 -30.42
C VAL A 627 -11.16 -15.11 -29.28
N GLY A 628 -10.34 -14.08 -29.54
CA GLY A 628 -10.00 -13.09 -28.52
C GLY A 628 -8.63 -12.45 -28.72
N ILE A 629 -8.16 -11.78 -27.68
CA ILE A 629 -6.88 -11.07 -27.61
C ILE A 629 -5.84 -12.00 -26.97
N ALA A 630 -4.76 -12.29 -27.68
CA ALA A 630 -3.60 -12.97 -27.13
C ALA A 630 -2.91 -12.09 -26.07
N THR A 631 -2.34 -12.70 -25.03
CA THR A 631 -1.59 -11.98 -24.00
C THR A 631 -0.31 -11.34 -24.53
N SER A 632 0.40 -12.06 -25.40
CA SER A 632 1.61 -11.61 -26.11
C SER A 632 1.69 -12.27 -27.49
N LEU A 633 2.80 -12.08 -28.21
CA LEU A 633 3.10 -12.79 -29.46
C LEU A 633 4.19 -13.86 -29.32
N THR A 634 4.74 -14.05 -28.12
CA THR A 634 5.86 -14.96 -27.89
C THR A 634 5.36 -16.33 -27.43
N LYS A 635 5.70 -17.40 -28.16
CA LYS A 635 5.47 -18.80 -27.74
C LYS A 635 6.56 -19.24 -26.76
N SER A 636 6.45 -18.83 -25.50
CA SER A 636 7.48 -19.09 -24.46
C SER A 636 7.24 -20.36 -23.65
N GLY A 637 6.01 -20.90 -23.65
CA GLY A 637 5.58 -21.94 -22.73
C GLY A 637 5.13 -21.42 -21.35
N GLN A 638 5.28 -20.12 -21.10
CA GLN A 638 4.73 -19.46 -19.91
C GLN A 638 3.23 -19.18 -20.08
N GLN A 639 2.51 -19.09 -18.96
CA GLN A 639 1.05 -19.00 -19.00
C GLN A 639 0.52 -17.61 -19.42
N TRP A 640 1.26 -16.54 -19.14
CA TRP A 640 0.91 -15.17 -19.57
C TRP A 640 1.64 -14.80 -20.87
N ASP A 641 1.59 -15.69 -21.85
CA ASP A 641 2.19 -15.53 -23.18
C ASP A 641 1.36 -16.26 -24.25
N PHE A 642 1.73 -16.07 -25.52
CA PHE A 642 1.06 -16.74 -26.64
C PHE A 642 1.16 -18.29 -26.50
N PRO A 643 0.07 -19.05 -26.73
CA PRO A 643 -1.19 -18.65 -27.38
C PRO A 643 -2.33 -18.33 -26.40
N ASN A 644 -2.04 -18.05 -25.13
CA ASN A 644 -3.10 -17.86 -24.15
C ASN A 644 -3.75 -16.48 -24.27
N GLY A 645 -5.06 -16.44 -24.05
CA GLY A 645 -5.84 -15.26 -23.75
C GLY A 645 -6.51 -15.41 -22.39
N TRP A 646 -6.62 -14.32 -21.66
CA TRP A 646 -7.13 -14.29 -20.29
C TRP A 646 -8.31 -13.34 -20.19
N ALA A 647 -9.37 -13.77 -19.49
CA ALA A 647 -10.61 -13.02 -19.31
C ALA A 647 -10.40 -11.55 -18.87
N PRO A 648 -9.56 -11.22 -17.85
CA PRO A 648 -9.36 -9.83 -17.45
C PRO A 648 -8.81 -8.93 -18.57
N LEU A 649 -7.93 -9.46 -19.42
CA LEU A 649 -7.36 -8.71 -20.55
C LEU A 649 -8.40 -8.45 -21.63
N GLN A 650 -9.25 -9.44 -21.91
CA GLN A 650 -10.38 -9.24 -22.82
C GLN A 650 -11.28 -8.13 -22.29
N HIS A 651 -11.67 -8.25 -21.02
CA HIS A 651 -12.62 -7.35 -20.39
C HIS A 651 -12.17 -5.89 -20.43
N MET A 652 -10.98 -5.60 -19.88
CA MET A 652 -10.49 -4.22 -19.77
C MET A 652 -10.34 -3.54 -21.13
N ILE A 653 -9.83 -4.27 -22.14
CA ILE A 653 -9.62 -3.72 -23.48
C ILE A 653 -10.95 -3.53 -24.21
N VAL A 654 -11.84 -4.54 -24.19
CA VAL A 654 -13.18 -4.48 -24.80
C VAL A 654 -14.00 -3.37 -24.17
N GLU A 655 -14.01 -3.27 -22.85
CA GLU A 655 -14.74 -2.21 -22.13
C GLU A 655 -14.22 -0.82 -22.48
N GLY A 656 -12.89 -0.64 -22.49
CA GLY A 656 -12.25 0.62 -22.89
C GLY A 656 -12.64 1.05 -24.30
N LEU A 657 -12.59 0.13 -25.26
CA LEU A 657 -13.03 0.37 -26.65
C LEU A 657 -14.52 0.70 -26.74
N ALA A 658 -15.37 -0.10 -26.08
CA ALA A 658 -16.83 0.02 -26.15
C ALA A 658 -17.36 1.31 -25.52
N ARG A 659 -16.71 1.78 -24.45
CA ARG A 659 -17.11 2.99 -23.70
C ARG A 659 -16.44 4.27 -24.20
N SER A 660 -15.46 4.17 -25.10
CA SER A 660 -14.73 5.33 -25.68
C SER A 660 -15.59 6.30 -26.50
N GLY A 661 -16.82 5.94 -26.87
CA GLY A 661 -17.70 6.73 -27.72
C GLY A 661 -17.44 6.59 -29.23
N SER A 662 -16.35 5.93 -29.64
CA SER A 662 -16.09 5.62 -31.06
C SER A 662 -16.93 4.44 -31.53
N LYS A 663 -17.72 4.64 -32.60
CA LYS A 663 -18.51 3.56 -33.23
C LYS A 663 -17.61 2.43 -33.75
N GLN A 664 -16.47 2.77 -34.35
CA GLN A 664 -15.52 1.79 -34.86
C GLN A 664 -14.84 1.02 -33.71
N ALA A 665 -14.49 1.69 -32.62
CA ALA A 665 -13.95 1.02 -31.44
C ALA A 665 -14.98 0.08 -30.81
N ARG A 666 -16.25 0.50 -30.71
CA ARG A 666 -17.35 -0.33 -30.21
C ARG A 666 -17.61 -1.55 -31.10
N SER A 667 -17.54 -1.39 -32.42
CA SER A 667 -17.65 -2.53 -33.36
C SER A 667 -16.54 -3.55 -33.11
N LEU A 668 -15.29 -3.09 -33.02
CA LEU A 668 -14.16 -3.98 -32.72
C LEU A 668 -14.31 -4.67 -31.36
N ALA A 669 -14.78 -3.95 -30.34
CA ALA A 669 -15.06 -4.49 -29.03
C ALA A 669 -16.10 -5.62 -29.09
N MET A 670 -17.16 -5.44 -29.88
CA MET A 670 -18.19 -6.45 -30.11
C MET A 670 -17.63 -7.69 -30.82
N ASP A 671 -16.79 -7.53 -31.84
CA ASP A 671 -16.18 -8.65 -32.55
C ASP A 671 -15.32 -9.52 -31.61
N ILE A 672 -14.51 -8.87 -30.76
CA ILE A 672 -13.69 -9.55 -29.75
C ILE A 672 -14.58 -10.26 -28.72
N ALA A 673 -15.61 -9.59 -28.21
CA ALA A 673 -16.53 -10.15 -27.23
C ALA A 673 -17.27 -11.38 -27.77
N VAL A 674 -17.76 -11.33 -29.02
CA VAL A 674 -18.41 -12.47 -29.68
C VAL A 674 -17.45 -13.64 -29.81
N GLY A 675 -16.23 -13.42 -30.30
CA GLY A 675 -15.21 -14.48 -30.39
C GLY A 675 -14.90 -15.12 -29.03
N TRP A 676 -14.77 -14.29 -27.99
CA TRP A 676 -14.52 -14.76 -26.63
C TRP A 676 -15.68 -15.58 -26.05
N ILE A 677 -16.92 -15.11 -26.22
CA ILE A 677 -18.12 -15.82 -25.77
C ILE A 677 -18.21 -17.20 -26.44
N ARG A 678 -18.01 -17.28 -27.76
CA ARG A 678 -18.06 -18.56 -28.50
C ARG A 678 -17.04 -19.57 -27.98
N THR A 679 -15.79 -19.17 -27.80
CA THR A 679 -14.76 -20.11 -27.32
C THR A 679 -15.03 -20.60 -25.90
N ASN A 680 -15.55 -19.73 -25.02
CA ASN A 680 -15.95 -20.13 -23.67
C ASN A 680 -17.11 -21.13 -23.73
N HIS A 681 -18.13 -20.87 -24.55
CA HIS A 681 -19.27 -21.78 -24.72
C HIS A 681 -18.88 -23.15 -25.27
N VAL A 682 -18.09 -23.19 -26.35
CA VAL A 682 -17.64 -24.45 -26.97
C VAL A 682 -16.77 -25.26 -25.99
N ALA A 683 -15.86 -24.59 -25.27
CA ALA A 683 -15.05 -25.24 -24.24
C ALA A 683 -15.93 -25.78 -23.10
N TYR A 684 -16.90 -24.98 -22.63
CA TYR A 684 -17.83 -25.37 -21.58
C TYR A 684 -18.67 -26.60 -21.99
N LYS A 685 -19.21 -26.63 -23.21
CA LYS A 685 -19.93 -27.83 -23.72
C LYS A 685 -19.04 -29.07 -23.76
N LYS A 686 -17.77 -28.92 -24.12
CA LYS A 686 -16.81 -30.03 -24.24
C LYS A 686 -16.35 -30.56 -22.88
N THR A 687 -16.19 -29.70 -21.88
CA THR A 687 -15.55 -30.08 -20.59
C THR A 687 -16.45 -29.93 -19.38
N SER A 688 -17.67 -29.42 -19.54
CA SER A 688 -18.61 -29.06 -18.47
C SER A 688 -18.02 -28.11 -17.42
N ALA A 689 -17.08 -27.26 -17.85
CA ALA A 689 -16.33 -26.40 -16.95
C ALA A 689 -15.88 -25.11 -17.65
N MET A 690 -15.89 -24.01 -16.90
CA MET A 690 -15.26 -22.75 -17.29
C MET A 690 -13.78 -22.80 -16.92
N HIS A 691 -12.90 -22.38 -17.83
CA HIS A 691 -11.45 -22.47 -17.65
C HIS A 691 -10.85 -21.14 -17.24
N GLU A 692 -9.71 -21.21 -16.56
CA GLU A 692 -8.90 -20.06 -16.17
C GLU A 692 -8.47 -19.20 -17.36
N LYS A 693 -8.07 -19.85 -18.46
CA LYS A 693 -7.46 -19.22 -19.64
C LYS A 693 -7.78 -20.04 -20.90
N TYR A 694 -7.74 -19.40 -22.06
CA TYR A 694 -8.15 -20.00 -23.33
C TYR A 694 -7.06 -19.89 -24.40
N ASN A 695 -7.00 -20.88 -25.29
CA ASN A 695 -6.10 -20.83 -26.44
C ASN A 695 -6.74 -19.96 -27.53
N VAL A 696 -6.17 -18.80 -27.82
CA VAL A 696 -6.76 -17.87 -28.79
C VAL A 696 -6.55 -18.28 -30.24
N GLU A 697 -5.74 -19.30 -30.53
CA GLU A 697 -5.59 -19.85 -31.90
C GLU A 697 -6.71 -20.85 -32.25
N LYS A 698 -7.37 -21.44 -31.24
CA LYS A 698 -8.29 -22.58 -31.43
C LYS A 698 -9.55 -22.40 -30.59
N CYS A 699 -10.68 -22.25 -31.27
CA CYS A 699 -11.94 -22.13 -30.56
C CYS A 699 -12.27 -23.39 -29.73
N GLY A 700 -12.73 -23.18 -28.51
CA GLY A 700 -13.15 -24.24 -27.60
C GLY A 700 -11.99 -24.94 -26.88
N ASP A 701 -10.74 -24.57 -27.16
CA ASP A 701 -9.57 -25.08 -26.46
C ASP A 701 -9.19 -24.14 -25.30
N PHE A 702 -8.94 -24.72 -24.14
CA PHE A 702 -8.38 -24.00 -23.00
C PHE A 702 -6.86 -23.82 -23.15
N GLY A 703 -6.31 -22.83 -22.45
CA GLY A 703 -4.89 -22.51 -22.48
C GLY A 703 -4.04 -23.38 -21.54
N GLY A 704 -2.72 -23.34 -21.70
CA GLY A 704 -1.76 -24.14 -20.93
C GLY A 704 -0.53 -23.36 -20.48
N GLY A 705 0.56 -24.07 -20.19
CA GLY A 705 1.83 -23.46 -19.80
C GLY A 705 1.88 -22.97 -18.35
N GLY A 706 3.04 -22.46 -17.95
CA GLY A 706 3.32 -22.05 -16.57
C GLY A 706 3.71 -23.21 -15.65
N GLU A 707 3.55 -23.01 -14.34
CA GLU A 707 4.12 -23.86 -13.29
C GLU A 707 3.14 -24.91 -12.71
N TYR A 708 1.86 -24.84 -13.08
CA TYR A 708 0.81 -25.74 -12.61
C TYR A 708 -0.17 -26.13 -13.72
N ILE A 709 -0.92 -27.21 -13.50
CA ILE A 709 -1.93 -27.68 -14.44
C ILE A 709 -3.10 -26.68 -14.58
N PRO A 710 -3.70 -26.49 -15.77
CA PRO A 710 -4.81 -25.55 -15.94
C PRO A 710 -5.97 -25.78 -14.96
N GLN A 711 -6.56 -24.68 -14.46
CA GLN A 711 -7.62 -24.69 -13.44
C GLN A 711 -9.02 -24.44 -14.02
N THR A 712 -10.05 -24.86 -13.28
CA THR A 712 -11.46 -24.83 -13.72
C THR A 712 -12.41 -24.17 -12.70
N GLY A 713 -13.63 -23.90 -13.16
CA GLY A 713 -14.69 -23.19 -12.44
C GLY A 713 -14.70 -21.66 -12.66
N PHE A 714 -13.74 -21.14 -13.41
CA PHE A 714 -13.00 -19.96 -12.99
C PHE A 714 -13.78 -18.64 -12.91
N GLY A 715 -13.76 -17.99 -11.74
CA GLY A 715 -14.57 -16.80 -11.42
C GLY A 715 -14.49 -15.64 -12.43
N TRP A 716 -13.30 -15.22 -12.87
CA TRP A 716 -13.23 -14.15 -13.88
C TRP A 716 -13.81 -14.54 -15.24
N SER A 717 -13.83 -15.83 -15.59
CA SER A 717 -14.28 -16.27 -16.92
C SER A 717 -15.79 -16.22 -16.93
N ASN A 718 -16.40 -16.65 -15.82
CA ASN A 718 -17.83 -16.52 -15.55
C ASN A 718 -18.23 -15.04 -15.61
N GLY A 719 -17.54 -14.18 -14.86
CA GLY A 719 -17.83 -12.75 -14.79
C GLY A 719 -17.73 -12.04 -16.14
N VAL A 720 -16.67 -12.30 -16.92
CA VAL A 720 -16.45 -11.61 -18.20
C VAL A 720 -17.44 -12.04 -19.28
N VAL A 721 -17.78 -13.34 -19.35
CA VAL A 721 -18.83 -13.81 -20.27
C VAL A 721 -20.16 -13.14 -19.97
N LEU A 722 -20.58 -13.12 -18.70
CA LEU A 722 -21.83 -12.48 -18.30
C LEU A 722 -21.82 -10.98 -18.58
N THR A 723 -20.70 -10.28 -18.32
CA THR A 723 -20.55 -8.86 -18.65
C THR A 723 -20.65 -8.59 -20.14
N PHE A 724 -20.03 -9.40 -20.99
CA PHE A 724 -20.12 -9.23 -22.44
C PHE A 724 -21.53 -9.49 -22.97
N LEU A 725 -22.22 -10.51 -22.46
CA LEU A 725 -23.62 -10.78 -22.80
C LEU A 725 -24.54 -9.64 -22.37
N GLU A 726 -24.30 -9.03 -21.20
CA GLU A 726 -25.06 -7.87 -20.73
C GLU A 726 -24.81 -6.61 -21.58
N GLU A 727 -23.55 -6.35 -21.94
CA GLU A 727 -23.15 -5.18 -22.72
C GLU A 727 -23.65 -5.25 -24.17
N PHE A 728 -23.37 -6.37 -24.86
CA PHE A 728 -23.59 -6.53 -26.29
C PHE A 728 -24.84 -7.34 -26.67
N GLY A 729 -25.41 -8.10 -25.74
CA GLY A 729 -26.53 -9.00 -26.03
C GLY A 729 -26.13 -10.19 -26.89
N TRP A 730 -27.14 -10.92 -27.34
CA TRP A 730 -26.99 -12.01 -28.32
C TRP A 730 -28.28 -12.16 -29.14
N PRO A 731 -28.29 -11.76 -30.43
CA PRO A 731 -29.46 -11.91 -31.30
C PRO A 731 -29.90 -13.37 -31.47
N GLU A 732 -31.18 -13.60 -31.75
CA GLU A 732 -31.77 -14.94 -31.88
C GLU A 732 -31.09 -15.77 -32.99
N ASP A 733 -30.74 -15.13 -34.09
CA ASP A 733 -30.14 -15.69 -35.30
C ASP A 733 -28.61 -15.80 -35.27
N LEU A 734 -27.95 -15.25 -34.24
CA LEU A 734 -26.49 -15.33 -34.11
C LEU A 734 -26.07 -16.69 -33.55
N ASN A 735 -25.32 -17.47 -34.32
CA ASN A 735 -24.81 -18.77 -33.88
C ASN A 735 -23.74 -18.61 -32.77
N ILE A 736 -23.89 -19.38 -31.68
CA ILE A 736 -23.00 -19.44 -30.51
C ILE A 736 -21.79 -20.37 -30.69
N ASP A 737 -21.82 -21.24 -31.70
CA ASP A 737 -20.67 -22.07 -32.04
C ASP A 737 -19.63 -21.29 -32.86
N CYS A 738 -18.41 -21.84 -32.87
CA CYS A 738 -17.38 -21.53 -33.85
C CYS A 738 -17.54 -22.43 -35.09
#